data_AF-A0A9W7GDS8-F1
#
_entry.id   AF-A0A9W7GDS8-F1
#
_cell.length_a   1.000
_cell.length_b   1.000
_cell.length_c   1.000
_cell.angle_alpha   90.00
_cell.angle_beta   90.00
_cell.angle_gamma   90.00
#
_symmetry.space_group_name_H-M   'P 1'
#
loop_
_entity.id
_entity.type
_entity.pdbx_description
1 polymer ?
#
loop_
_entity_poly.entity_id
_entity_poly.type
_entity_poly.pdbx_seq_one_letter_code
_entity_poly.pdbx_strand_id
1 'polypeptide(L)'
;MDLIDGKVAATLSTNFSGNDDPLDDLLLDGELNLSSPSSDGLNSSSLRMQVESSSLDISIKFETLLRKLVGGLEDVDEEVRKIRTLAEGIAESSGRGVASVDLEGRPTETPAMLISRVARERDEAVAKMNAVKAFMSKFKINEGAEKALDPSSFAVVTGSKGGKEFLLALKEVGEARENLRSAFDGTSSDTEPSAPNVGIQMLERLADQQEKIYERLYEWIQGYLGLAIPTSSDSATLSDEEVERAYSDEFVVDAIATLEDRPAFAEHVRELVCSSRRAAMTRKFLTALGGGVGGGIELRANDPVGYISDILAWIHKAVAGEGEVLVALFGGLPIEGGGIDLGEMMSQTTSGVARPFKSRTLSVIENLAFSNDDVVEMDEAGSRYKIVSLYSAFGVLQFYHNQLQKAAQRCVGGEGGITSLLASIAECLDAAAKIYDNSLKCHGESVKLFAGQGRTGWGRSASVARDTVGSLAVRLVAELTDTNAMSPGFASTKTTNPDLEEITSVDHAIACTFTPAIHLTDQIDDLLKLRDCLSDVKVIREECKAKWEENIDNKFKRLKEGLVDKVVKGIMEKVGLASILALMEGLEDATMVTVVGLEEANIAKRLAVFYSFLANFPIPDFDDEVDSTVIRVQLRGEVVKEVVKGYRKVADMVQEQGGYQDVLSWLLHSPDDVEALLCV
;
A
#
# COMPACT_ATOMS: atom_id res chain seq x y z
N MET A 1 49.49 -13.84 -86.60
CA MET A 1 50.26 -12.59 -86.77
C MET A 1 49.33 -11.66 -87.48
N ASP A 2 48.86 -10.63 -86.78
CA ASP A 2 48.03 -9.52 -87.26
C ASP A 2 46.84 -9.86 -88.17
N LEU A 3 45.63 -9.99 -87.62
CA LEU A 3 44.39 -9.88 -88.41
C LEU A 3 43.15 -9.65 -87.52
N ILE A 4 42.37 -8.63 -87.92
CA ILE A 4 40.89 -8.61 -88.03
C ILE A 4 40.03 -8.09 -86.86
N ASP A 5 39.34 -6.97 -87.19
CA ASP A 5 37.93 -6.58 -86.99
C ASP A 5 37.21 -6.80 -85.63
N GLY A 6 36.37 -5.87 -85.15
CA GLY A 6 35.91 -4.64 -85.77
C GLY A 6 34.64 -4.07 -85.14
N LYS A 7 34.22 -2.96 -85.76
CA LYS A 7 32.97 -2.19 -85.69
C LYS A 7 32.86 -1.12 -84.59
N VAL A 8 32.98 0.19 -84.88
CA VAL A 8 32.29 1.12 -85.84
C VAL A 8 31.36 2.03 -85.01
N ALA A 9 31.65 3.34 -84.93
CA ALA A 9 30.97 4.44 -85.62
C ALA A 9 29.45 4.51 -85.32
N ALA A 10 28.82 5.63 -85.02
CA ALA A 10 29.02 7.03 -85.40
C ALA A 10 28.37 7.91 -84.29
N THR A 11 28.52 9.23 -84.18
CA THR A 11 28.51 10.25 -85.24
C THR A 11 28.97 11.57 -84.58
N LEU A 12 29.88 12.26 -85.24
CA LEU A 12 30.19 13.68 -85.02
C LEU A 12 29.08 14.56 -85.58
N SER A 13 29.07 15.81 -85.09
CA SER A 13 28.50 17.01 -85.73
C SER A 13 26.98 17.19 -85.54
N THR A 14 26.44 18.34 -85.13
CA THR A 14 26.80 19.72 -85.48
C THR A 14 26.13 20.74 -84.53
N ASN A 15 26.90 21.79 -84.19
CA ASN A 15 26.59 23.23 -84.23
C ASN A 15 25.48 23.94 -83.40
N PHE A 16 25.99 24.96 -82.69
CA PHE A 16 25.58 26.39 -82.64
C PHE A 16 24.46 26.88 -81.70
N SER A 17 24.92 27.71 -80.73
CA SER A 17 24.46 29.07 -80.41
C SER A 17 23.14 29.27 -79.67
N GLY A 18 23.20 29.99 -78.54
CA GLY A 18 22.02 30.62 -77.95
C GLY A 18 22.25 31.08 -76.51
N ASN A 19 22.51 32.37 -76.40
CA ASN A 19 22.64 33.22 -75.21
C ASN A 19 21.44 33.16 -74.23
N ASP A 20 21.71 33.63 -73.00
CA ASP A 20 20.85 34.41 -72.09
C ASP A 20 20.45 33.78 -70.73
N ASP A 21 20.61 34.65 -69.72
CA ASP A 21 20.50 34.50 -68.26
C ASP A 21 19.12 34.01 -67.75
N PRO A 22 19.05 33.34 -66.57
CA PRO A 22 17.80 33.14 -65.86
C PRO A 22 17.76 33.98 -64.57
N LEU A 23 17.01 35.08 -64.62
CA LEU A 23 16.37 35.72 -63.46
C LEU A 23 14.90 35.92 -63.85
N ASP A 24 14.01 35.67 -62.89
CA ASP A 24 12.54 35.59 -62.98
C ASP A 24 11.99 34.20 -63.38
N ASP A 25 11.70 33.36 -62.39
CA ASP A 25 10.31 33.36 -61.90
C ASP A 25 10.20 32.68 -60.53
N LEU A 26 9.79 33.52 -59.58
CA LEU A 26 9.45 33.20 -58.22
C LEU A 26 7.98 32.74 -58.19
N LEU A 27 7.65 31.86 -57.25
CA LEU A 27 6.32 31.63 -56.64
C LEU A 27 5.41 30.51 -57.17
N LEU A 28 4.91 29.75 -56.17
CA LEU A 28 3.64 28.98 -56.08
C LEU A 28 3.65 27.66 -56.87
N ASP A 29 3.28 26.49 -56.37
CA ASP A 29 2.57 26.00 -55.19
C ASP A 29 2.83 24.47 -55.11
N GLY A 30 2.59 23.81 -53.97
CA GLY A 30 2.24 22.38 -54.00
C GLY A 30 2.75 21.49 -52.87
N GLU A 31 2.05 21.55 -51.73
CA GLU A 31 1.60 20.44 -50.87
C GLU A 31 2.48 19.18 -50.73
N LEU A 32 3.00 18.99 -49.51
CA LEU A 32 3.53 17.71 -48.99
C LEU A 32 2.39 16.72 -48.75
N ASN A 33 2.37 15.63 -49.52
CA ASN A 33 1.47 14.50 -49.31
C ASN A 33 2.25 13.29 -48.75
N LEU A 34 1.80 12.82 -47.59
CA LEU A 34 2.30 11.65 -46.86
C LEU A 34 1.96 10.37 -47.63
N SER A 35 2.98 9.57 -47.97
CA SER A 35 2.82 8.12 -48.12
C SER A 35 4.16 7.40 -47.95
N SER A 36 4.20 6.46 -47.00
CA SER A 36 5.15 5.34 -46.98
C SER A 36 4.51 4.14 -47.68
N PRO A 37 5.26 3.23 -48.35
CA PRO A 37 5.80 2.09 -47.61
C PRO A 37 7.11 1.44 -48.13
N SER A 38 7.72 0.70 -47.20
CA SER A 38 8.51 -0.55 -47.33
C SER A 38 9.89 -0.58 -48.01
N SER A 39 10.89 -0.72 -47.14
CA SER A 39 12.03 -1.65 -47.18
C SER A 39 12.70 -1.97 -48.52
N ASP A 40 13.85 -1.33 -48.75
CA ASP A 40 15.04 -2.05 -49.21
C ASP A 40 16.27 -1.50 -48.47
N GLY A 41 17.11 -2.43 -48.02
CA GLY A 41 18.27 -2.17 -47.17
C GLY A 41 19.30 -1.28 -47.85
N LEU A 42 19.28 0.01 -47.51
CA LEU A 42 20.36 0.94 -47.76
C LEU A 42 20.82 1.52 -46.43
N ASN A 43 21.71 0.77 -45.80
CA ASN A 43 22.76 1.21 -44.88
C ASN A 43 22.48 2.50 -44.09
N SER A 44 21.69 2.42 -43.01
CA SER A 44 21.66 3.52 -42.01
C SER A 44 23.05 3.75 -41.41
N SER A 45 23.89 2.72 -41.35
CA SER A 45 25.31 2.79 -41.00
C SER A 45 26.15 3.50 -42.07
N SER A 46 25.84 3.38 -43.36
CA SER A 46 26.57 4.13 -44.42
C SER A 46 26.10 5.56 -44.51
N LEU A 47 24.81 5.85 -44.24
CA LEU A 47 24.30 7.21 -44.14
C LEU A 47 24.80 7.90 -42.86
N ARG A 48 24.85 7.19 -41.72
CA ARG A 48 25.45 7.67 -40.46
C ARG A 48 26.95 7.89 -40.61
N MET A 49 27.66 6.99 -41.28
CA MET A 49 29.09 7.12 -41.58
C MET A 49 29.38 8.17 -42.68
N GLN A 50 28.46 8.44 -43.61
CA GLN A 50 28.54 9.56 -44.57
C GLN A 50 28.19 10.91 -43.93
N VAL A 51 27.26 10.94 -42.98
CA VAL A 51 26.94 12.15 -42.21
C VAL A 51 28.08 12.45 -41.23
N GLU A 52 28.63 11.45 -40.55
CA GLU A 52 29.81 11.60 -39.69
C GLU A 52 31.05 11.93 -40.51
N SER A 53 31.29 11.29 -41.65
CA SER A 53 32.45 11.64 -42.49
C SER A 53 32.29 12.98 -43.17
N SER A 54 31.09 13.37 -43.63
CA SER A 54 30.89 14.72 -44.18
C SER A 54 30.94 15.81 -43.11
N SER A 55 30.46 15.53 -41.89
CA SER A 55 30.58 16.42 -40.73
C SER A 55 32.04 16.58 -40.29
N LEU A 56 32.81 15.49 -40.28
CA LEU A 56 34.25 15.51 -39.98
C LEU A 56 35.03 16.19 -41.10
N ASP A 57 34.68 15.96 -42.36
CA ASP A 57 35.36 16.54 -43.54
C ASP A 57 35.05 18.04 -43.68
N ILE A 58 33.85 18.48 -43.31
CA ILE A 58 33.50 19.90 -43.15
C ILE A 58 34.27 20.51 -41.97
N SER A 59 34.40 19.79 -40.85
CA SER A 59 35.17 20.25 -39.69
C SER A 59 36.67 20.39 -39.99
N ILE A 60 37.27 19.44 -40.71
CA ILE A 60 38.66 19.48 -41.14
C ILE A 60 38.88 20.60 -42.16
N LYS A 61 37.97 20.77 -43.13
CA LYS A 61 38.05 21.88 -44.10
C LYS A 61 37.92 23.23 -43.41
N PHE A 62 37.04 23.35 -42.43
CA PHE A 62 36.88 24.57 -41.64
C PHE A 62 38.12 24.85 -40.79
N GLU A 63 38.67 23.87 -40.07
CA GLU A 63 39.89 24.02 -39.29
C GLU A 63 41.10 24.37 -40.17
N THR A 64 41.18 23.77 -41.36
CA THR A 64 42.24 24.06 -42.35
C THR A 64 42.11 25.49 -42.88
N LEU A 65 40.90 25.93 -43.22
CA LEU A 65 40.64 27.30 -43.66
C LEU A 65 40.89 28.32 -42.54
N LEU A 66 40.55 28.00 -41.30
CA LEU A 66 40.84 28.83 -40.13
C LEU A 66 42.34 28.91 -39.84
N ARG A 67 43.08 27.79 -39.87
CA ARG A 67 44.54 27.82 -39.74
C ARG A 67 45.19 28.62 -40.86
N LYS A 68 44.65 28.53 -42.08
CA LYS A 68 45.14 29.30 -43.23
C LYS A 68 44.82 30.79 -43.11
N LEU A 69 43.68 31.15 -42.52
CA LEU A 69 43.31 32.53 -42.22
C LEU A 69 44.15 33.11 -41.08
N VAL A 70 44.38 32.33 -40.02
CA VAL A 70 45.25 32.72 -38.90
C VAL A 70 46.69 32.88 -39.37
N GLY A 71 47.21 31.93 -40.15
CA GLY A 71 48.54 32.02 -40.76
C GLY A 71 48.64 33.21 -41.71
N GLY A 72 47.62 33.46 -42.53
CA GLY A 72 47.59 34.64 -43.41
C GLY A 72 47.55 35.96 -42.64
N LEU A 73 46.92 36.01 -41.46
CA LEU A 73 46.92 37.17 -40.58
C LEU A 73 48.27 37.34 -39.85
N GLU A 74 48.94 36.26 -39.48
CA GLU A 74 50.30 36.27 -38.91
C GLU A 74 51.35 36.72 -39.95
N ASP A 75 51.20 36.29 -41.20
CA ASP A 75 52.04 36.74 -42.32
C ASP A 75 51.86 38.24 -42.59
N VAL A 76 50.61 38.73 -42.56
CA VAL A 76 50.32 40.18 -42.64
C VAL A 76 50.91 40.93 -41.45
N ASP A 77 50.88 40.38 -40.23
CA ASP A 77 51.51 40.99 -39.06
C ASP A 77 53.03 41.09 -39.21
N GLU A 78 53.68 40.05 -39.75
CA GLU A 78 55.12 40.02 -39.99
C GLU A 78 55.54 40.95 -41.14
N GLU A 79 54.75 41.04 -42.22
CA GLU A 79 54.98 42.03 -43.27
C GLU A 79 54.77 43.47 -42.77
N VAL A 80 53.78 43.71 -41.93
CA VAL A 80 53.54 45.03 -41.35
C VAL A 80 54.62 45.38 -40.32
N ARG A 81 55.17 44.41 -39.58
CA ARG A 81 56.34 44.61 -38.72
C ARG A 81 57.57 44.98 -39.54
N LYS A 82 57.78 44.38 -40.72
CA LYS A 82 58.84 44.77 -41.67
C LYS A 82 58.60 46.15 -42.26
N ILE A 83 57.37 46.51 -42.59
CA ILE A 83 57.03 47.86 -43.06
C ILE A 83 57.26 48.89 -41.96
N ARG A 84 56.99 48.56 -40.69
CA ARG A 84 57.29 49.43 -39.53
C ARG A 84 58.78 49.67 -39.35
N THR A 85 59.63 48.65 -39.42
CA THR A 85 61.08 48.83 -39.29
C THR A 85 61.66 49.61 -40.48
N LEU A 86 61.11 49.42 -41.67
CA LEU A 86 61.45 50.23 -42.85
C LEU A 86 60.96 51.68 -42.71
N ALA A 87 59.76 51.91 -42.17
CA ALA A 87 59.21 53.25 -41.94
C ALA A 87 59.93 54.01 -40.80
N GLU A 88 60.33 53.32 -39.73
CA GLU A 88 61.20 53.86 -38.67
C GLU A 88 62.58 54.22 -39.23
N GLY A 89 63.15 53.39 -40.11
CA GLY A 89 64.40 53.70 -40.83
C GLY A 89 64.26 54.84 -41.86
N ILE A 90 63.09 55.01 -42.48
CA ILE A 90 62.77 56.15 -43.34
C ILE A 90 62.56 57.42 -42.52
N ALA A 91 61.96 57.35 -41.34
CA ALA A 91 61.82 58.50 -40.43
C ALA A 91 63.18 58.95 -39.86
N GLU A 92 64.08 58.02 -39.52
CA GLU A 92 65.46 58.32 -39.12
C GLU A 92 66.28 58.93 -40.27
N SER A 93 66.07 58.50 -41.51
CA SER A 93 66.76 59.06 -42.69
C SER A 93 66.13 60.33 -43.25
N SER A 94 64.82 60.55 -43.05
CA SER A 94 64.08 61.76 -43.48
C SER A 94 64.25 62.95 -42.53
N GLY A 95 64.91 62.76 -41.37
CA GLY A 95 65.46 63.85 -40.55
C GLY A 95 66.55 64.69 -41.25
N ARG A 96 67.00 64.30 -42.46
CA ARG A 96 67.93 65.07 -43.29
C ARG A 96 67.48 65.13 -44.76
N GLY A 97 66.61 66.09 -45.08
CA GLY A 97 66.22 66.46 -46.46
C GLY A 97 65.17 65.50 -47.06
N VAL A 98 64.14 65.93 -47.76
CA VAL A 98 64.05 66.97 -48.79
C VAL A 98 62.64 67.54 -48.76
N ALA A 99 62.54 68.87 -48.71
CA ALA A 99 61.37 69.59 -49.20
C ALA A 99 61.49 69.69 -50.72
N SER A 100 60.50 69.22 -51.46
CA SER A 100 60.32 69.58 -52.87
C SER A 100 58.85 69.84 -53.15
N VAL A 101 58.59 71.08 -53.56
CA VAL A 101 57.36 71.62 -54.12
C VAL A 101 57.28 71.15 -55.58
N ASP A 102 56.10 70.74 -56.08
CA ASP A 102 55.48 71.39 -57.24
C ASP A 102 54.15 70.80 -57.74
N LEU A 103 53.24 71.75 -58.03
CA LEU A 103 52.40 71.93 -59.21
C LEU A 103 51.55 70.75 -59.73
N GLU A 104 50.41 70.52 -59.10
CA GLU A 104 49.09 70.34 -59.75
C GLU A 104 48.04 70.12 -58.65
N GLY A 105 46.94 70.88 -58.68
CA GLY A 105 45.94 70.96 -57.61
C GLY A 105 45.12 69.69 -57.37
N ARG A 106 45.76 68.60 -56.92
CA ARG A 106 45.11 67.47 -56.24
C ARG A 106 45.84 67.23 -54.91
N PRO A 107 45.12 66.98 -53.80
CA PRO A 107 45.79 66.57 -52.58
C PRO A 107 46.35 65.16 -52.81
N THR A 108 47.64 65.07 -53.15
CA THR A 108 48.36 63.80 -53.12
C THR A 108 48.62 63.46 -51.66
N GLU A 109 48.04 62.34 -51.20
CA GLU A 109 48.26 61.81 -49.85
C GLU A 109 49.78 61.70 -49.62
N THR A 110 50.32 62.46 -48.67
CA THR A 110 51.75 62.39 -48.35
C THR A 110 52.10 60.97 -47.89
N PRO A 111 53.34 60.47 -48.10
CA PRO A 111 53.76 59.16 -47.62
C PRO A 111 53.49 58.94 -46.12
N ALA A 112 53.56 60.01 -45.31
CA ALA A 112 53.20 59.99 -43.89
C ALA A 112 51.69 59.71 -43.66
N MET A 113 50.80 60.25 -44.49
CA MET A 113 49.36 59.97 -44.42
C MET A 113 49.05 58.52 -44.79
N LEU A 114 49.70 57.97 -45.83
CA LEU A 114 49.54 56.56 -46.22
C LEU A 114 50.01 55.60 -45.11
N ILE A 115 51.17 55.88 -44.49
CA ILE A 115 51.67 55.10 -43.35
C ILE A 115 50.70 55.16 -42.17
N SER A 116 50.15 56.34 -41.85
CA SER A 116 49.16 56.47 -40.77
C SER A 116 47.85 55.73 -41.06
N ARG A 117 47.42 55.68 -42.32
CA ARG A 117 46.21 54.97 -42.75
C ARG A 117 46.39 53.46 -42.63
N VAL A 118 47.53 52.94 -43.10
CA VAL A 118 47.87 51.51 -42.99
C VAL A 118 48.06 51.09 -41.53
N ALA A 119 48.69 51.92 -40.70
CA ALA A 119 48.80 51.66 -39.26
C ALA A 119 47.42 51.62 -38.57
N ARG A 120 46.51 52.52 -38.95
CA ARG A 120 45.14 52.53 -38.44
C ARG A 120 44.35 51.29 -38.87
N GLU A 121 44.44 50.90 -40.14
CA GLU A 121 43.79 49.68 -40.65
C GLU A 121 44.35 48.41 -39.99
N ARG A 122 45.66 48.38 -39.70
CA ARG A 122 46.29 47.32 -38.91
C ARG A 122 45.76 47.27 -37.49
N ASP A 123 45.76 48.39 -36.77
CA ASP A 123 45.30 48.43 -35.39
C ASP A 123 43.81 48.03 -35.30
N GLU A 124 43.02 48.39 -36.31
CA GLU A 124 41.63 47.95 -36.46
C GLU A 124 41.51 46.45 -36.73
N ALA A 125 42.36 45.88 -37.59
CA ALA A 125 42.39 44.43 -37.86
C ALA A 125 42.88 43.61 -36.66
N VAL A 126 43.90 44.08 -35.95
CA VAL A 126 44.42 43.47 -34.72
C VAL A 126 43.37 43.56 -33.61
N ALA A 127 42.65 44.68 -33.49
CA ALA A 127 41.53 44.80 -32.56
C ALA A 127 40.41 43.81 -32.89
N LYS A 128 40.05 43.65 -34.17
CA LYS A 128 39.07 42.64 -34.62
C LYS A 128 39.55 41.22 -34.35
N MET A 129 40.82 40.90 -34.58
CA MET A 129 41.40 39.59 -34.29
C MET A 129 41.40 39.28 -32.78
N ASN A 130 41.77 40.26 -31.94
CA ASN A 130 41.72 40.11 -30.49
C ASN A 130 40.28 39.96 -29.98
N ALA A 131 39.31 40.64 -30.60
CA ALA A 131 37.89 40.47 -30.31
C ALA A 131 37.39 39.06 -30.68
N VAL A 132 37.81 38.52 -31.82
CA VAL A 132 37.47 37.13 -32.23
C VAL A 132 38.14 36.10 -31.33
N LYS A 133 39.41 36.29 -30.92
CA LYS A 133 40.08 35.41 -29.95
C LYS A 133 39.43 35.48 -28.57
N ALA A 134 39.03 36.68 -28.12
CA ALA A 134 38.31 36.86 -26.87
C ALA A 134 36.91 36.19 -26.93
N PHE A 135 36.19 36.35 -28.04
CA PHE A 135 34.92 35.67 -28.30
C PHE A 135 35.11 34.14 -28.26
N MET A 136 36.10 33.60 -28.98
CA MET A 136 36.39 32.17 -28.99
C MET A 136 36.78 31.64 -27.61
N SER A 137 37.57 32.36 -26.83
CA SER A 137 37.91 31.95 -25.45
C SER A 137 36.72 31.95 -24.51
N LYS A 138 35.69 32.74 -24.81
CA LYS A 138 34.49 32.90 -23.98
C LYS A 138 33.38 31.90 -24.34
N PHE A 139 33.39 31.37 -25.57
CA PHE A 139 32.32 30.51 -26.09
C PHE A 139 32.80 29.11 -26.55
N LYS A 140 34.11 28.81 -26.52
CA LYS A 140 34.65 27.47 -26.78
C LYS A 140 34.80 26.69 -25.47
N ILE A 141 34.42 25.42 -25.48
CA ILE A 141 34.59 24.49 -24.37
C ILE A 141 36.08 24.34 -24.06
N ASN A 142 36.44 24.29 -22.77
CA ASN A 142 37.82 24.10 -22.33
C ASN A 142 38.36 22.74 -22.81
N GLU A 143 39.62 22.64 -23.23
CA GLU A 143 40.24 21.36 -23.67
C GLU A 143 40.17 20.28 -22.58
N GLY A 144 40.17 20.68 -21.30
CA GLY A 144 39.96 19.79 -20.17
C GLY A 144 38.53 19.21 -20.13
N ALA A 145 37.52 20.02 -20.46
CA ALA A 145 36.13 19.59 -20.54
C ALA A 145 35.87 18.71 -21.77
N GLU A 146 36.47 19.01 -22.93
CA GLU A 146 36.40 18.13 -24.11
C GLU A 146 36.96 16.73 -23.82
N LYS A 147 38.06 16.63 -23.05
CA LYS A 147 38.64 15.35 -22.65
C LYS A 147 37.79 14.57 -21.64
N ALA A 148 37.12 15.27 -20.72
CA ALA A 148 36.22 14.66 -19.75
C ALA A 148 34.92 14.14 -20.42
N LEU A 149 34.48 14.79 -21.49
CA LEU A 149 33.29 14.43 -22.28
C LEU A 149 33.54 13.35 -23.34
N ASP A 150 34.80 12.95 -23.55
CA ASP A 150 35.16 11.89 -24.49
C ASP A 150 34.54 10.54 -24.07
N PRO A 151 33.95 9.75 -25.00
CA PRO A 151 33.24 8.52 -24.65
C PRO A 151 34.16 7.49 -23.97
N SER A 152 35.47 7.50 -24.26
CA SER A 152 36.43 6.58 -23.65
C SER A 152 36.69 6.91 -22.18
N SER A 153 36.62 8.18 -21.79
CA SER A 153 36.79 8.64 -20.41
C SER A 153 35.56 8.30 -19.55
N PHE A 154 34.36 8.32 -20.14
CA PHE A 154 33.10 8.13 -19.42
C PHE A 154 32.84 6.67 -19.02
N ALA A 155 33.26 5.69 -19.82
CA ALA A 155 33.05 4.26 -19.55
C ALA A 155 33.77 3.74 -18.28
N VAL A 156 34.79 4.46 -17.79
CA VAL A 156 35.61 4.10 -16.63
C VAL A 156 35.16 4.83 -15.35
N VAL A 157 34.12 5.67 -15.44
CA VAL A 157 33.60 6.44 -14.31
C VAL A 157 32.97 5.50 -13.28
N THR A 158 33.82 5.02 -12.38
CA THR A 158 33.51 4.24 -11.18
C THR A 158 34.20 4.94 -10.02
N GLY A 159 33.64 6.09 -9.61
CA GLY A 159 34.16 6.85 -8.48
C GLY A 159 33.96 8.37 -8.57
N SER A 160 33.92 8.97 -7.38
CA SER A 160 33.59 10.39 -7.13
C SER A 160 34.42 11.40 -7.94
N LYS A 161 35.68 11.11 -8.29
CA LYS A 161 36.53 12.09 -8.99
C LYS A 161 36.23 12.20 -10.49
N GLY A 162 36.24 11.08 -11.22
CA GLY A 162 35.98 11.08 -12.66
C GLY A 162 34.55 11.50 -13.00
N GLY A 163 33.58 11.12 -12.16
CA GLY A 163 32.19 11.51 -12.32
C GLY A 163 31.95 13.00 -12.10
N LYS A 164 32.55 13.59 -11.06
CA LYS A 164 32.45 15.03 -10.78
C LYS A 164 33.07 15.87 -11.90
N GLU A 165 34.21 15.43 -12.46
CA GLU A 165 34.83 16.10 -13.62
C GLU A 165 33.92 16.08 -14.86
N PHE A 166 33.21 14.98 -15.12
CA PHE A 166 32.23 14.89 -16.20
C PHE A 166 31.03 15.82 -15.99
N LEU A 167 30.41 15.82 -14.79
CA LEU A 167 29.24 16.67 -14.52
C LEU A 167 29.60 18.16 -14.55
N LEU A 168 30.79 18.53 -14.06
CA LEU A 168 31.30 19.90 -14.19
C LEU A 168 31.49 20.28 -15.67
N ALA A 169 32.07 19.41 -16.49
CA ALA A 169 32.22 19.64 -17.92
C ALA A 169 30.86 19.78 -18.63
N LEU A 170 29.85 18.98 -18.27
CA LEU A 170 28.49 19.11 -18.81
C LEU A 170 27.84 20.45 -18.43
N LYS A 171 28.02 20.88 -17.19
CA LYS A 171 27.53 22.20 -16.73
C LYS A 171 28.23 23.34 -17.46
N GLU A 172 29.55 23.25 -17.68
CA GLU A 172 30.32 24.22 -18.48
C GLU A 172 29.78 24.33 -19.92
N VAL A 173 29.41 23.20 -20.55
CA VAL A 173 28.77 23.19 -21.89
C VAL A 173 27.40 23.87 -21.85
N GLY A 174 26.59 23.61 -20.82
CA GLY A 174 25.30 24.25 -20.61
C GLY A 174 25.40 25.77 -20.42
N GLU A 175 26.33 26.22 -19.57
CA GLU A 175 26.61 27.64 -19.33
C GLU A 175 27.12 28.32 -20.60
N ALA A 176 28.02 27.68 -21.34
CA ALA A 176 28.52 28.20 -22.62
C ALA A 176 27.38 28.40 -23.64
N ARG A 177 26.44 27.46 -23.71
CA ARG A 177 25.25 27.54 -24.58
C ARG A 177 24.31 28.67 -24.16
N GLU A 178 24.02 28.82 -22.87
CA GLU A 178 23.11 29.87 -22.39
C GLU A 178 23.74 31.27 -22.49
N ASN A 179 25.05 31.38 -22.24
CA ASN A 179 25.81 32.60 -22.49
C ASN A 179 25.79 32.99 -23.98
N LEU A 180 25.90 32.01 -24.88
CA LEU A 180 25.82 32.25 -26.32
C LEU A 180 24.39 32.67 -26.70
N ARG A 181 23.36 32.00 -26.17
CA ARG A 181 21.95 32.32 -26.39
C ARG A 181 21.58 33.73 -25.93
N SER A 182 21.93 34.11 -24.71
CA SER A 182 21.67 35.44 -24.14
C SER A 182 22.41 36.56 -24.88
N ALA A 183 23.62 36.30 -25.38
CA ALA A 183 24.35 37.24 -26.22
C ALA A 183 23.63 37.52 -27.56
N PHE A 184 22.87 36.56 -28.10
CA PHE A 184 22.07 36.73 -29.32
C PHE A 184 20.66 37.28 -29.07
N ASP A 185 20.07 37.02 -27.90
CA ASP A 185 18.73 37.52 -27.53
C ASP A 185 18.76 39.02 -27.12
N GLY A 186 19.90 39.49 -26.58
CA GLY A 186 20.10 40.89 -26.19
C GLY A 186 20.35 41.88 -27.34
N THR A 187 20.63 41.41 -28.56
CA THR A 187 20.82 42.27 -29.74
C THR A 187 19.49 42.55 -30.42
N SER A 188 18.61 43.30 -29.76
CA SER A 188 17.47 43.94 -30.41
C SER A 188 17.84 45.35 -30.86
N SER A 189 17.54 45.65 -32.13
CA SER A 189 17.61 46.93 -32.82
C SER A 189 19.01 47.53 -33.10
N ASP A 190 19.31 47.66 -34.41
CA ASP A 190 20.09 48.75 -35.03
C ASP A 190 21.59 48.56 -35.37
N THR A 191 22.11 47.35 -35.57
CA THR A 191 23.42 47.21 -36.26
C THR A 191 23.49 46.00 -37.21
N GLU A 192 24.15 46.22 -38.35
CA GLU A 192 24.17 45.47 -39.61
C GLU A 192 24.18 43.90 -39.58
N PRO A 193 23.61 43.26 -40.63
CA PRO A 193 23.41 41.81 -40.72
C PRO A 193 24.66 41.04 -41.21
N SER A 194 25.74 40.99 -40.42
CA SER A 194 27.00 40.35 -40.86
C SER A 194 27.54 39.21 -39.99
N ALA A 195 26.90 38.80 -38.89
CA ALA A 195 27.38 37.65 -38.10
C ALA A 195 26.34 36.65 -37.51
N PRO A 196 25.04 36.62 -37.89
CA PRO A 196 24.07 35.72 -37.25
C PRO A 196 24.30 34.23 -37.56
N ASN A 197 24.77 33.88 -38.76
CA ASN A 197 24.83 32.48 -39.20
C ASN A 197 25.88 31.63 -38.47
N VAL A 198 27.04 32.20 -38.11
CA VAL A 198 28.10 31.46 -37.40
C VAL A 198 27.70 31.21 -35.95
N GLY A 199 27.02 32.17 -35.32
CA GLY A 199 26.47 32.04 -33.97
C GLY A 199 25.39 30.98 -33.86
N ILE A 200 24.44 30.97 -34.81
CA ILE A 200 23.37 29.97 -34.89
C ILE A 200 23.94 28.57 -35.11
N GLN A 201 24.91 28.42 -36.03
CA GLN A 201 25.59 27.13 -36.25
C GLN A 201 26.36 26.65 -35.02
N MET A 202 26.95 27.56 -34.25
CA MET A 202 27.65 27.21 -33.01
C MET A 202 26.67 26.82 -31.90
N LEU A 203 25.51 27.49 -31.80
CA LEU A 203 24.42 27.10 -30.91
C LEU A 203 23.88 25.70 -31.25
N GLU A 204 23.65 25.41 -32.54
CA GLU A 204 23.19 24.11 -33.01
C GLU A 204 24.20 23.01 -32.69
N ARG A 205 25.49 23.23 -32.96
CA ARG A 205 26.56 22.28 -32.61
C ARG A 205 26.67 22.02 -31.11
N LEU A 206 26.58 23.07 -30.27
CA LEU A 206 26.60 22.91 -28.82
C LEU A 206 25.35 22.19 -28.31
N ALA A 207 24.20 22.42 -28.93
CA ALA A 207 22.97 21.70 -28.61
C ALA A 207 23.09 20.21 -28.94
N ASP A 208 23.59 19.85 -30.13
CA ASP A 208 23.83 18.47 -30.55
C ASP A 208 24.84 17.75 -29.65
N GLN A 209 25.92 18.45 -29.26
CA GLN A 209 26.91 17.91 -28.34
C GLN A 209 26.29 17.68 -26.96
N GLN A 210 25.55 18.65 -26.43
CA GLN A 210 24.88 18.53 -25.14
C GLN A 210 23.89 17.36 -25.13
N GLU A 211 23.12 17.18 -26.20
CA GLU A 211 22.16 16.07 -26.32
C GLU A 211 22.85 14.70 -26.31
N LYS A 212 23.94 14.55 -27.07
CA LYS A 212 24.76 13.32 -27.06
C LYS A 212 25.36 13.02 -25.68
N ILE A 213 25.68 14.04 -24.89
CA ILE A 213 26.22 13.87 -23.55
C ILE A 213 25.12 13.39 -22.59
N TYR A 214 23.91 13.96 -22.67
CA TYR A 214 22.77 13.46 -21.89
C TYR A 214 22.37 12.04 -22.29
N GLU A 215 22.37 11.70 -23.58
CA GLU A 215 22.11 10.34 -24.07
C GLU A 215 23.11 9.34 -23.48
N ARG A 216 24.40 9.69 -23.44
CA ARG A 216 25.42 8.87 -22.78
C ARG A 216 25.20 8.74 -21.27
N LEU A 217 24.92 9.84 -20.59
CA LEU A 217 24.63 9.84 -19.16
C LEU A 217 23.45 8.90 -18.84
N TYR A 218 22.41 8.99 -19.66
CA TYR A 218 21.25 8.11 -19.61
C TYR A 218 21.62 6.63 -19.83
N GLU A 219 22.36 6.29 -20.89
CA GLU A 219 22.82 4.91 -21.14
C GLU A 219 23.68 4.36 -20.00
N TRP A 220 24.54 5.19 -19.42
CA TRP A 220 25.36 4.80 -18.27
C TRP A 220 24.52 4.55 -17.03
N ILE A 221 23.53 5.40 -16.72
CA ILE A 221 22.60 5.15 -15.60
C ILE A 221 21.90 3.80 -15.80
N GLN A 222 21.44 3.51 -17.02
CA GLN A 222 20.79 2.24 -17.33
C GLN A 222 21.71 1.03 -17.14
N GLY A 223 22.97 1.13 -17.57
CA GLY A 223 23.95 0.07 -17.40
C GLY A 223 24.37 -0.12 -15.94
N TYR A 224 24.67 0.97 -15.23
CA TYR A 224 25.18 0.97 -13.86
C TYR A 224 24.14 0.46 -12.85
N LEU A 225 22.88 0.85 -13.01
CA LEU A 225 21.77 0.40 -12.17
C LEU A 225 21.13 -0.92 -12.66
N GLY A 226 21.63 -1.49 -13.76
CA GLY A 226 21.08 -2.71 -14.35
C GLY A 226 19.63 -2.57 -14.81
N LEU A 227 19.24 -1.39 -15.31
CA LEU A 227 17.88 -1.09 -15.79
C LEU A 227 17.63 -1.58 -17.23
N ALA A 228 18.68 -1.92 -17.96
CA ALA A 228 18.57 -2.37 -19.34
C ALA A 228 17.79 -3.70 -19.44
N ILE A 229 16.89 -3.79 -20.41
CA ILE A 229 16.21 -5.05 -20.75
C ILE A 229 17.26 -6.03 -21.26
N PRO A 230 17.37 -7.26 -20.72
CA PRO A 230 18.33 -8.24 -21.20
C PRO A 230 17.94 -8.66 -22.62
N THR A 231 18.56 -8.01 -23.61
CA THR A 231 18.40 -8.32 -25.04
C THR A 231 19.35 -9.43 -25.50
N SER A 232 20.30 -9.84 -24.64
CA SER A 232 21.24 -10.94 -24.88
C SER A 232 21.40 -11.82 -23.64
N SER A 233 21.65 -13.11 -23.88
CA SER A 233 21.84 -14.15 -22.85
C SER A 233 23.10 -13.97 -21.99
N ASP A 234 23.95 -12.97 -22.29
CA ASP A 234 25.26 -12.75 -21.67
C ASP A 234 25.30 -11.53 -20.72
N SER A 235 24.17 -10.86 -20.47
CA SER A 235 24.13 -9.80 -19.46
C SER A 235 24.26 -10.44 -18.07
N ALA A 236 25.44 -10.32 -17.46
CA ALA A 236 25.67 -10.70 -16.08
C ALA A 236 24.66 -9.96 -15.20
N THR A 237 23.64 -10.68 -14.74
CA THR A 237 22.65 -10.13 -13.82
C THR A 237 23.39 -9.73 -12.55
N LEU A 238 23.39 -8.43 -12.24
CA LEU A 238 23.93 -7.92 -10.99
C LEU A 238 23.23 -8.63 -9.84
N SER A 239 24.01 -9.05 -8.84
CA SER A 239 23.44 -9.57 -7.61
C SER A 239 22.63 -8.47 -6.91
N ASP A 240 21.62 -8.85 -6.12
CA ASP A 240 20.79 -7.88 -5.40
C ASP A 240 21.66 -6.97 -4.49
N GLU A 241 22.80 -7.47 -3.97
CA GLU A 241 23.75 -6.69 -3.16
C GLU A 241 24.53 -5.65 -3.98
N GLU A 242 24.88 -5.97 -5.22
CA GLU A 242 25.52 -5.02 -6.14
C GLU A 242 24.56 -3.91 -6.55
N VAL A 243 23.30 -4.27 -6.80
CA VAL A 243 22.24 -3.31 -7.13
C VAL A 243 21.99 -2.35 -5.96
N GLU A 244 21.86 -2.82 -4.71
CA GLU A 244 21.67 -1.92 -3.56
C GLU A 244 22.86 -0.98 -3.33
N ARG A 245 24.09 -1.47 -3.58
CA ARG A 245 25.29 -0.62 -3.50
C ARG A 245 25.27 0.48 -4.55
N ALA A 246 24.84 0.16 -5.77
CA ALA A 246 24.75 1.12 -6.86
C ALA A 246 23.75 2.25 -6.55
N TYR A 247 22.60 1.94 -5.94
CA TYR A 247 21.62 2.96 -5.52
C TYR A 247 22.10 3.86 -4.36
N SER A 248 23.15 3.46 -3.65
CA SER A 248 23.74 4.25 -2.55
C SER A 248 24.91 5.15 -2.99
N ASP A 249 25.26 5.14 -4.27
CA ASP A 249 26.39 5.91 -4.80
C ASP A 249 26.01 7.39 -4.98
N GLU A 250 26.78 8.29 -4.33
CA GLU A 250 26.62 9.76 -4.42
C GLU A 250 26.61 10.23 -5.88
N PHE A 251 27.41 9.61 -6.74
CA PHE A 251 27.48 10.00 -8.15
C PHE A 251 26.19 9.67 -8.92
N VAL A 252 25.47 8.60 -8.54
CA VAL A 252 24.19 8.24 -9.18
C VAL A 252 23.14 9.29 -8.85
N VAL A 253 23.10 9.77 -7.60
CA VAL A 253 22.19 10.85 -7.18
C VAL A 253 22.46 12.12 -7.99
N ASP A 254 23.73 12.52 -8.09
CA ASP A 254 24.13 13.69 -8.87
C ASP A 254 23.83 13.53 -10.38
N ALA A 255 24.03 12.33 -10.93
CA ALA A 255 23.74 12.01 -12.32
C ALA A 255 22.24 12.09 -12.65
N ILE A 256 21.39 11.53 -11.78
CA ILE A 256 19.93 11.61 -11.91
C ILE A 256 19.47 13.06 -11.79
N ALA A 257 20.01 13.82 -10.82
CA ALA A 257 19.69 15.23 -10.65
C ALA A 257 20.06 16.07 -11.87
N THR A 258 21.19 15.76 -12.51
CA THR A 258 21.62 16.44 -13.73
C THR A 258 20.73 16.08 -14.93
N LEU A 259 20.15 14.87 -14.95
CA LEU A 259 19.27 14.43 -16.02
C LEU A 259 17.92 15.17 -16.02
N GLU A 260 17.52 15.81 -14.91
CA GLU A 260 16.29 16.63 -14.83
C GLU A 260 16.30 17.82 -15.80
N ASP A 261 17.47 18.26 -16.27
CA ASP A 261 17.60 19.24 -17.37
C ASP A 261 17.00 18.74 -18.71
N ARG A 262 16.71 17.44 -18.80
CA ARG A 262 16.06 16.77 -19.94
C ARG A 262 14.89 15.91 -19.44
N PRO A 263 13.67 16.49 -19.29
CA PRO A 263 12.53 15.83 -18.68
C PRO A 263 12.16 14.46 -19.28
N ALA A 264 12.32 14.28 -20.60
CA ALA A 264 12.00 13.02 -21.27
C ALA A 264 12.90 11.86 -20.81
N PHE A 265 14.21 12.11 -20.64
CA PHE A 265 15.13 11.09 -20.11
C PHE A 265 14.90 10.85 -18.63
N ALA A 266 14.68 11.91 -17.85
CA ALA A 266 14.41 11.82 -16.42
C ALA A 266 13.14 11.00 -16.11
N GLU A 267 12.05 11.26 -16.82
CA GLU A 267 10.80 10.51 -16.69
C GLU A 267 10.99 9.02 -16.99
N HIS A 268 11.64 8.69 -18.10
CA HIS A 268 11.88 7.31 -18.46
C HIS A 268 12.82 6.59 -17.49
N VAL A 269 13.86 7.25 -16.96
CA VAL A 269 14.71 6.69 -15.90
C VAL A 269 13.90 6.42 -14.64
N ARG A 270 13.02 7.34 -14.22
CA ARG A 270 12.13 7.14 -13.07
C ARG A 270 11.25 5.91 -13.24
N GLU A 271 10.65 5.71 -14.42
CA GLU A 271 9.84 4.52 -14.74
C GLU A 271 10.65 3.23 -14.68
N LEU A 272 11.86 3.23 -15.26
CA LEU A 272 12.76 2.08 -15.26
C LEU A 272 13.22 1.71 -13.85
N VAL A 273 13.58 2.70 -13.03
CA VAL A 273 13.92 2.51 -11.61
C VAL A 273 12.72 1.90 -10.88
N CYS A 274 11.52 2.46 -11.02
CA CYS A 274 10.32 1.92 -10.38
C CYS A 274 10.06 0.46 -10.79
N SER A 275 10.22 0.15 -12.07
CA SER A 275 10.04 -1.20 -12.60
C SER A 275 11.10 -2.19 -12.06
N SER A 276 12.37 -1.80 -12.04
CA SER A 276 13.48 -2.60 -11.51
C SER A 276 13.32 -2.88 -10.01
N ARG A 277 13.03 -1.83 -9.24
CA ARG A 277 12.77 -1.92 -7.79
C ARG A 277 11.57 -2.79 -7.48
N ARG A 278 10.46 -2.65 -8.21
CA ARG A 278 9.29 -3.54 -8.08
C ARG A 278 9.64 -5.00 -8.31
N ALA A 279 10.44 -5.30 -9.34
CA ALA A 279 10.88 -6.66 -9.61
C ALA A 279 11.78 -7.20 -8.48
N ALA A 280 12.73 -6.40 -7.99
CA ALA A 280 13.61 -6.75 -6.88
C ALA A 280 12.83 -7.01 -5.59
N MET A 281 11.91 -6.10 -5.23
CA MET A 281 11.01 -6.24 -4.08
C MET A 281 10.20 -7.55 -4.15
N THR A 282 9.64 -7.86 -5.32
CA THR A 282 8.88 -9.09 -5.54
C THR A 282 9.75 -10.34 -5.37
N ARG A 283 10.96 -10.36 -5.94
CA ARG A 283 11.90 -11.48 -5.75
C ARG A 283 12.27 -11.66 -4.29
N LYS A 284 12.69 -10.59 -3.60
CA LYS A 284 13.04 -10.62 -2.17
C LYS A 284 11.88 -11.13 -1.32
N PHE A 285 10.64 -10.72 -1.65
CA PHE A 285 9.45 -11.22 -0.96
C PHE A 285 9.27 -12.72 -1.14
N LEU A 286 9.35 -13.23 -2.38
CA LEU A 286 9.20 -14.65 -2.67
C LEU A 286 10.33 -15.48 -2.05
N THR A 287 11.56 -14.97 -2.03
CA THR A 287 12.69 -15.61 -1.34
C THR A 287 12.49 -15.65 0.18
N ALA A 288 11.97 -14.58 0.77
CA ALA A 288 11.65 -14.55 2.20
C ALA A 288 10.55 -15.55 2.57
N LEU A 289 9.56 -15.74 1.69
CA LEU A 289 8.50 -16.73 1.85
C LEU A 289 9.04 -18.16 1.77
N GLY A 290 9.66 -18.54 0.63
CA GLY A 290 10.08 -19.91 0.34
C GLY A 290 11.36 -20.38 1.06
N GLY A 291 12.11 -19.45 1.66
CA GLY A 291 13.29 -19.74 2.48
C GLY A 291 14.61 -19.59 1.74
N GLY A 292 15.35 -18.55 2.10
CA GLY A 292 16.81 -18.51 1.94
C GLY A 292 17.53 -19.34 3.01
N VAL A 293 18.85 -19.16 3.12
CA VAL A 293 19.71 -19.79 4.14
C VAL A 293 19.31 -19.29 5.54
N GLY A 294 18.39 -19.97 6.21
CA GLY A 294 17.86 -19.56 7.53
C GLY A 294 16.42 -19.99 7.84
N GLY A 295 15.69 -20.51 6.86
CA GLY A 295 14.29 -20.97 7.02
C GLY A 295 13.27 -19.92 6.60
N GLY A 296 12.41 -20.26 5.65
CA GLY A 296 11.39 -19.36 5.09
C GLY A 296 10.20 -19.12 6.02
N ILE A 297 9.49 -18.02 5.78
CA ILE A 297 8.24 -17.71 6.51
C ILE A 297 7.22 -18.85 6.31
N GLU A 298 7.24 -19.54 5.17
CA GLU A 298 6.38 -20.70 4.89
C GLU A 298 6.57 -21.88 5.86
N LEU A 299 7.70 -21.98 6.56
CA LEU A 299 7.91 -23.01 7.60
C LEU A 299 6.99 -22.82 8.82
N ARG A 300 6.44 -21.62 9.02
CA ARG A 300 5.51 -21.29 10.10
C ARG A 300 4.04 -21.30 9.67
N ALA A 301 3.73 -21.84 8.48
CA ALA A 301 2.36 -21.91 7.98
C ALA A 301 1.37 -22.69 8.87
N ASN A 302 1.87 -23.52 9.80
CA ASN A 302 1.04 -24.21 10.81
C ASN A 302 0.48 -23.27 11.90
N ASP A 303 1.04 -22.08 12.07
CA ASP A 303 0.50 -21.02 12.93
C ASP A 303 -0.06 -19.90 12.03
N PRO A 304 -1.37 -19.89 11.76
CA PRO A 304 -1.99 -18.97 10.81
C PRO A 304 -1.76 -17.49 11.15
N VAL A 305 -1.91 -17.13 12.43
CA VAL A 305 -1.81 -15.75 12.90
C VAL A 305 -0.35 -15.30 12.87
N GLY A 306 0.57 -16.15 13.37
CA GLY A 306 2.00 -15.90 13.31
C GLY A 306 2.49 -15.73 11.87
N TYR A 307 2.03 -16.58 10.96
CA TYR A 307 2.37 -16.51 9.53
C TYR A 307 1.93 -15.19 8.89
N ILE A 308 0.68 -14.76 9.10
CA ILE A 308 0.18 -13.46 8.59
C ILE A 308 0.99 -12.30 9.20
N SER A 309 1.24 -12.34 10.51
CA SER A 309 2.02 -11.32 11.23
C SER A 309 3.43 -11.18 10.68
N ASP A 310 4.12 -12.30 10.42
CA ASP A 310 5.49 -12.30 9.90
C ASP A 310 5.58 -11.78 8.46
N ILE A 311 4.60 -12.11 7.63
CA ILE A 311 4.50 -11.56 6.28
C ILE A 311 4.36 -10.03 6.37
N LEU A 312 3.43 -9.54 7.20
CA LEU A 312 3.20 -8.11 7.35
C LEU A 312 4.39 -7.37 7.99
N ALA A 313 5.08 -8.00 8.94
CA ALA A 313 6.30 -7.48 9.54
C ALA A 313 7.41 -7.30 8.49
N TRP A 314 7.59 -8.31 7.62
CA TRP A 314 8.53 -8.25 6.52
C TRP A 314 8.17 -7.11 5.55
N ILE A 315 6.89 -7.02 5.17
CA ILE A 315 6.40 -5.98 4.25
C ILE A 315 6.60 -4.59 4.85
N HIS A 316 6.28 -4.39 6.12
CA HIS A 316 6.48 -3.12 6.82
C HIS A 316 7.95 -2.70 6.84
N LYS A 317 8.87 -3.64 7.10
CA LYS A 317 10.32 -3.36 7.02
C LYS A 317 10.77 -3.04 5.60
N ALA A 318 10.29 -3.79 4.62
CA ALA A 318 10.67 -3.61 3.22
C ALA A 318 10.19 -2.26 2.67
N VAL A 319 8.97 -1.85 2.99
CA VAL A 319 8.40 -0.54 2.65
C VAL A 319 9.25 0.61 3.21
N ALA A 320 9.69 0.51 4.46
CA ALA A 320 10.54 1.54 5.06
C ALA A 320 11.88 1.68 4.32
N GLY A 321 12.53 0.56 4.01
CA GLY A 321 13.78 0.56 3.23
C GLY A 321 13.58 1.06 1.80
N GLU A 322 12.46 0.76 1.15
CA GLU A 322 12.14 1.28 -0.18
C GLU A 322 11.97 2.80 -0.16
N GLY A 323 11.32 3.33 0.87
CA GLY A 323 11.20 4.77 1.07
C GLY A 323 12.53 5.48 1.26
N GLU A 324 13.44 4.90 2.04
CA GLU A 324 14.79 5.44 2.22
C GLU A 324 15.55 5.53 0.89
N VAL A 325 15.44 4.50 0.03
CA VAL A 325 16.07 4.51 -1.30
C VAL A 325 15.46 5.59 -2.21
N LEU A 326 14.13 5.68 -2.26
CA LEU A 326 13.46 6.70 -3.09
C LEU A 326 13.79 8.13 -2.63
N VAL A 327 13.81 8.38 -1.31
CA VAL A 327 14.20 9.67 -0.74
C VAL A 327 15.67 9.98 -1.01
N ALA A 328 16.56 8.99 -0.91
CA ALA A 328 17.98 9.20 -1.19
C ALA A 328 18.24 9.59 -2.66
N LEU A 329 17.51 8.98 -3.60
CA LEU A 329 17.70 9.22 -5.03
C LEU A 329 17.01 10.49 -5.53
N PHE A 330 15.80 10.78 -5.05
CA PHE A 330 14.92 11.80 -5.63
C PHE A 330 14.48 12.90 -4.64
N GLY A 331 14.75 12.75 -3.34
CA GLY A 331 14.25 13.67 -2.31
C GLY A 331 14.91 15.07 -2.32
N GLY A 332 16.05 15.24 -2.98
CA GLY A 332 16.74 16.52 -3.12
C GLY A 332 16.40 17.31 -4.39
N LEU A 333 15.53 16.78 -5.26
CA LEU A 333 15.26 17.35 -6.58
C LEU A 333 14.25 18.51 -6.50
N PRO A 334 14.45 19.60 -7.27
CA PRO A 334 13.56 20.76 -7.26
C PRO A 334 12.17 20.41 -7.82
N ILE A 335 11.12 20.96 -7.20
CA ILE A 335 9.69 20.67 -7.48
C ILE A 335 9.15 21.45 -8.71
N GLU A 336 9.97 22.28 -9.34
CA GLU A 336 9.52 23.17 -10.43
C GLU A 336 9.27 22.40 -11.74
N GLY A 337 7.98 22.25 -12.12
CA GLY A 337 7.60 21.66 -13.41
C GLY A 337 6.65 20.45 -13.37
N GLY A 338 6.03 20.17 -12.21
CA GLY A 338 5.22 18.96 -12.00
C GLY A 338 5.98 18.05 -11.06
N GLY A 339 5.82 18.32 -9.76
CA GLY A 339 6.63 17.71 -8.71
C GLY A 339 6.69 16.19 -8.80
N ILE A 340 7.88 15.63 -8.55
CA ILE A 340 8.08 14.19 -8.44
C ILE A 340 7.18 13.68 -7.30
N ASP A 341 6.14 12.94 -7.66
CA ASP A 341 5.28 12.27 -6.70
C ASP A 341 5.98 11.00 -6.22
N LEU A 342 6.80 11.15 -5.18
CA LEU A 342 7.45 10.03 -4.50
C LEU A 342 6.45 8.99 -4.00
N GLY A 343 5.17 9.38 -3.81
CA GLY A 343 4.11 8.50 -3.34
C GLY A 343 3.60 7.59 -4.43
N GLU A 344 3.43 8.13 -5.62
CA GLU A 344 3.13 7.32 -6.79
C GLU A 344 4.29 6.36 -7.11
N MET A 345 5.54 6.83 -7.02
CA MET A 345 6.72 5.96 -7.18
C MET A 345 6.76 4.84 -6.15
N MET A 346 6.56 5.14 -4.86
CA MET A 346 6.45 4.13 -3.80
C MET A 346 5.32 3.14 -4.07
N SER A 347 4.19 3.60 -4.60
CA SER A 347 3.06 2.73 -4.93
C SER A 347 3.44 1.75 -6.04
N GLN A 348 4.13 2.25 -7.07
CA GLN A 348 4.62 1.43 -8.17
C GLN A 348 5.67 0.40 -7.70
N THR A 349 6.66 0.80 -6.90
CA THR A 349 7.71 -0.11 -6.40
C THR A 349 7.15 -1.20 -5.48
N THR A 350 6.17 -0.86 -4.64
CA THR A 350 5.58 -1.81 -3.67
C THR A 350 4.46 -2.68 -4.26
N SER A 351 3.88 -2.30 -5.40
CA SER A 351 2.73 -2.99 -6.02
C SER A 351 2.97 -4.47 -6.33
N GLY A 352 4.22 -4.88 -6.58
CA GLY A 352 4.59 -6.26 -6.89
C GLY A 352 4.31 -7.26 -5.74
N VAL A 353 4.30 -6.78 -4.49
CA VAL A 353 4.08 -7.61 -3.29
C VAL A 353 2.59 -7.78 -2.96
N ALA A 354 1.75 -6.86 -3.42
CA ALA A 354 0.33 -6.79 -3.07
C ALA A 354 -0.43 -8.09 -3.43
N ARG A 355 -0.28 -8.58 -4.67
CA ARG A 355 -0.97 -9.80 -5.13
C ARG A 355 -0.49 -11.08 -4.41
N PRO A 356 0.83 -11.36 -4.34
CA PRO A 356 1.30 -12.57 -3.64
C PRO A 356 1.01 -12.57 -2.14
N PHE A 357 1.02 -11.40 -1.49
CA PHE A 357 0.55 -11.23 -0.10
C PHE A 357 -0.94 -11.58 0.03
N LYS A 358 -1.79 -10.94 -0.79
CA LYS A 358 -3.24 -11.13 -0.76
C LYS A 358 -3.60 -12.60 -0.94
N SER A 359 -3.05 -13.25 -1.96
CA SER A 359 -3.33 -14.65 -2.26
C SER A 359 -3.01 -15.59 -1.09
N ARG A 360 -1.87 -15.40 -0.43
CA ARG A 360 -1.46 -16.23 0.71
C ARG A 360 -2.32 -15.97 1.95
N THR A 361 -2.56 -14.70 2.25
CA THR A 361 -3.34 -14.29 3.41
C THR A 361 -4.79 -14.75 3.29
N LEU A 362 -5.41 -14.57 2.12
CA LEU A 362 -6.77 -15.07 1.87
C LEU A 362 -6.84 -16.59 1.98
N SER A 363 -5.88 -17.32 1.42
CA SER A 363 -5.86 -18.79 1.55
C SER A 363 -5.81 -19.23 3.02
N VAL A 364 -5.04 -18.54 3.87
CA VAL A 364 -4.98 -18.83 5.31
C VAL A 364 -6.31 -18.51 6.01
N ILE A 365 -6.92 -17.36 5.69
CA ILE A 365 -8.23 -16.97 6.25
C ILE A 365 -9.32 -17.97 5.81
N GLU A 366 -9.32 -18.39 4.55
CA GLU A 366 -10.27 -19.38 4.02
C GLU A 366 -10.08 -20.75 4.67
N ASN A 367 -8.83 -21.19 4.89
CA ASN A 367 -8.54 -22.44 5.61
C ASN A 367 -9.00 -22.41 7.08
N LEU A 368 -9.02 -21.21 7.69
CA LEU A 368 -9.53 -20.99 9.03
C LEU A 368 -11.06 -20.89 9.09
N ALA A 369 -11.77 -20.90 7.96
CA ALA A 369 -13.23 -20.85 7.97
C ALA A 369 -13.80 -22.05 8.75
N PHE A 370 -14.77 -21.77 9.62
CA PHE A 370 -15.59 -22.79 10.26
C PHE A 370 -16.93 -22.87 9.53
N SER A 371 -17.26 -24.05 9.03
CA SER A 371 -18.47 -24.29 8.24
C SER A 371 -19.39 -25.31 8.88
N ASN A 372 -20.62 -25.40 8.39
CA ASN A 372 -21.60 -26.39 8.87
C ASN A 372 -21.16 -27.85 8.63
N ASP A 373 -20.31 -28.10 7.64
CA ASP A 373 -19.75 -29.43 7.37
C ASP A 373 -18.73 -29.83 8.45
N ASP A 374 -17.98 -28.87 9.00
CA ASP A 374 -16.99 -29.11 10.06
C ASP A 374 -17.63 -29.52 11.40
N VAL A 375 -18.92 -29.24 11.61
CA VAL A 375 -19.62 -29.43 12.89
C VAL A 375 -19.62 -30.90 13.34
N VAL A 376 -19.65 -31.82 12.38
CA VAL A 376 -19.71 -33.26 12.64
C VAL A 376 -18.31 -33.84 12.91
N GLU A 377 -17.28 -33.25 12.31
CA GLU A 377 -15.92 -33.79 12.27
C GLU A 377 -14.99 -33.15 13.30
N MET A 378 -15.24 -31.90 13.68
CA MET A 378 -14.35 -31.11 14.53
C MET A 378 -14.88 -30.99 15.96
N ASP A 379 -13.97 -31.01 16.94
CA ASP A 379 -14.31 -30.77 18.33
C ASP A 379 -14.51 -29.28 18.62
N GLU A 380 -15.08 -28.99 19.79
CA GLU A 380 -15.36 -27.61 20.20
C GLU A 380 -14.07 -26.78 20.39
N ALA A 381 -12.96 -27.43 20.77
CA ALA A 381 -11.67 -26.77 20.87
C ALA A 381 -11.13 -26.34 19.51
N GLY A 382 -11.25 -27.19 18.48
CA GLY A 382 -10.89 -26.86 17.11
C GLY A 382 -11.76 -25.74 16.52
N SER A 383 -13.08 -25.77 16.75
CA SER A 383 -14.00 -24.71 16.31
C SER A 383 -13.64 -23.36 16.93
N ARG A 384 -13.42 -23.31 18.25
CA ARG A 384 -12.97 -22.09 18.93
C ARG A 384 -11.63 -21.61 18.43
N TYR A 385 -10.65 -22.51 18.28
CA TYR A 385 -9.33 -22.16 17.76
C TYR A 385 -9.42 -21.48 16.39
N LYS A 386 -10.23 -22.03 15.46
CA LYS A 386 -10.47 -21.40 14.14
C LYS A 386 -11.04 -19.98 14.28
N ILE A 387 -12.10 -19.81 15.08
CA ILE A 387 -12.79 -18.52 15.27
C ILE A 387 -11.87 -17.48 15.92
N VAL A 388 -11.16 -17.85 16.99
CA VAL A 388 -10.23 -16.97 17.70
C VAL A 388 -9.05 -16.61 16.81
N SER A 389 -8.56 -17.56 15.99
CA SER A 389 -7.50 -17.30 15.01
C SER A 389 -7.94 -16.31 13.93
N LEU A 390 -9.17 -16.41 13.42
CA LEU A 390 -9.74 -15.42 12.48
C LEU A 390 -9.82 -14.03 13.11
N TYR A 391 -10.29 -13.96 14.36
CA TYR A 391 -10.39 -12.71 15.11
C TYR A 391 -9.03 -12.05 15.34
N SER A 392 -8.04 -12.86 15.73
CA SER A 392 -6.67 -12.41 15.94
C SER A 392 -6.01 -11.97 14.62
N ALA A 393 -6.21 -12.72 13.53
CA ALA A 393 -5.73 -12.35 12.20
C ALA A 393 -6.30 -11.00 11.73
N PHE A 394 -7.58 -10.73 11.99
CA PHE A 394 -8.19 -9.42 11.73
C PHE A 394 -7.48 -8.31 12.51
N GLY A 395 -7.25 -8.49 13.81
CA GLY A 395 -6.54 -7.52 14.64
C GLY A 395 -5.11 -7.23 14.15
N VAL A 396 -4.38 -8.26 13.72
CA VAL A 396 -3.03 -8.12 13.13
C VAL A 396 -3.09 -7.34 11.81
N LEU A 397 -4.02 -7.68 10.92
CA LEU A 397 -4.20 -6.97 9.65
C LEU A 397 -4.54 -5.48 9.89
N GLN A 398 -5.41 -5.19 10.85
CA GLN A 398 -5.82 -3.83 11.20
C GLN A 398 -4.65 -3.02 11.75
N PHE A 399 -3.86 -3.61 12.65
CA PHE A 399 -2.66 -2.98 13.17
C PHE A 399 -1.70 -2.61 12.03
N TYR A 400 -1.37 -3.57 11.16
CA TYR A 400 -0.40 -3.33 10.07
C TYR A 400 -0.93 -2.42 8.96
N HIS A 401 -2.23 -2.42 8.67
CA HIS A 401 -2.83 -1.44 7.75
C HIS A 401 -2.46 -0.01 8.20
N ASN A 402 -2.66 0.28 9.48
CA ASN A 402 -2.36 1.60 10.05
C ASN A 402 -0.87 1.88 10.15
N GLN A 403 -0.06 0.88 10.52
CA GLN A 403 1.40 1.05 10.60
C GLN A 403 2.03 1.29 9.23
N LEU A 404 1.57 0.59 8.19
CA LEU A 404 2.01 0.80 6.82
C LEU A 404 1.57 2.17 6.29
N GLN A 405 0.36 2.61 6.60
CA GLN A 405 -0.10 3.95 6.24
C GLN A 405 0.78 5.03 6.90
N LYS A 406 1.10 4.88 8.19
CA LYS A 406 2.02 5.80 8.90
C LYS A 406 3.45 5.74 8.35
N ALA A 407 3.95 4.56 8.00
CA ALA A 407 5.27 4.40 7.41
C ALA A 407 5.36 5.09 6.04
N ALA A 408 4.35 4.90 5.18
CA ALA A 408 4.24 5.57 3.89
C ALA A 408 4.29 7.10 4.02
N GLN A 409 3.47 7.65 4.92
CA GLN A 409 3.40 9.09 5.17
C GLN A 409 4.74 9.67 5.66
N ARG A 410 5.49 8.92 6.48
CA ARG A 410 6.80 9.36 6.99
C ARG A 410 7.88 9.39 5.91
N CYS A 411 7.88 8.41 5.02
CA CYS A 411 8.92 8.29 3.99
C CYS A 411 8.73 9.30 2.86
N VAL A 412 7.49 9.51 2.42
CA VAL A 412 7.23 10.17 1.13
C VAL A 412 6.68 11.59 1.29
N GLY A 413 5.96 11.89 2.38
CA GLY A 413 5.22 13.13 2.53
C GLY A 413 4.02 13.21 1.59
N GLY A 414 2.80 13.22 2.13
CA GLY A 414 1.56 13.30 1.35
C GLY A 414 0.55 12.17 1.65
N GLU A 415 -0.69 12.34 1.17
CA GLU A 415 -1.77 11.35 1.27
C GLU A 415 -1.69 10.35 0.09
N GLY A 416 -0.61 9.57 -0.01
CA GLY A 416 -0.45 8.61 -1.10
C GLY A 416 0.94 8.01 -1.07
N GLY A 417 1.06 6.70 -1.19
CA GLY A 417 2.37 6.04 -1.14
C GLY A 417 2.32 4.54 -1.39
N ILE A 418 1.25 3.86 -0.98
CA ILE A 418 1.21 2.39 -1.05
C ILE A 418 -0.23 1.90 -1.31
N THR A 419 -0.89 2.49 -2.31
CA THR A 419 -2.34 2.33 -2.50
C THR A 419 -2.73 0.89 -2.79
N SER A 420 -1.99 0.18 -3.65
CA SER A 420 -2.30 -1.22 -4.00
C SER A 420 -2.13 -2.20 -2.83
N LEU A 421 -1.15 -1.96 -1.95
CA LEU A 421 -0.93 -2.81 -0.79
C LEU A 421 -1.98 -2.56 0.29
N LEU A 422 -2.27 -1.28 0.59
CA LEU A 422 -3.32 -0.92 1.54
C LEU A 422 -4.68 -1.44 1.08
N ALA A 423 -4.99 -1.34 -0.21
CA ALA A 423 -6.18 -1.94 -0.80
C ALA A 423 -6.21 -3.48 -0.61
N SER A 424 -5.08 -4.16 -0.83
CA SER A 424 -4.98 -5.61 -0.62
C SER A 424 -5.19 -6.01 0.85
N ILE A 425 -4.68 -5.23 1.80
CA ILE A 425 -4.91 -5.46 3.23
C ILE A 425 -6.38 -5.19 3.59
N ALA A 426 -6.98 -4.13 3.06
CA ALA A 426 -8.39 -3.81 3.26
C ALA A 426 -9.32 -4.92 2.73
N GLU A 427 -9.01 -5.52 1.58
CA GLU A 427 -9.72 -6.67 1.05
C GLU A 427 -9.55 -7.92 1.93
N CYS A 428 -8.35 -8.16 2.50
CA CYS A 428 -8.15 -9.23 3.47
C CYS A 428 -8.90 -8.98 4.78
N LEU A 429 -9.02 -7.73 5.24
CA LEU A 429 -9.84 -7.36 6.40
C LEU A 429 -11.32 -7.64 6.18
N ASP A 430 -11.85 -7.27 5.02
CA ASP A 430 -13.24 -7.54 4.63
C ASP A 430 -13.52 -9.05 4.57
N ALA A 431 -12.62 -9.83 3.96
CA ALA A 431 -12.73 -11.28 3.91
C ALA A 431 -12.67 -11.91 5.31
N ALA A 432 -11.72 -11.49 6.16
CA ALA A 432 -11.58 -11.99 7.53
C ALA A 432 -12.83 -11.71 8.36
N ALA A 433 -13.39 -10.50 8.29
CA ALA A 433 -14.62 -10.16 9.01
C ALA A 433 -15.82 -10.98 8.55
N LYS A 434 -16.01 -11.15 7.23
CA LYS A 434 -17.12 -11.94 6.67
C LYS A 434 -17.02 -13.42 7.03
N ILE A 435 -15.82 -13.99 6.93
CA ILE A 435 -15.58 -15.40 7.28
C ILE A 435 -15.71 -15.60 8.80
N TYR A 436 -15.25 -14.65 9.61
CA TYR A 436 -15.46 -14.65 11.05
C TYR A 436 -16.95 -14.61 11.43
N ASP A 437 -17.73 -13.71 10.84
CA ASP A 437 -19.18 -13.60 11.08
C ASP A 437 -19.90 -14.91 10.74
N ASN A 438 -19.61 -15.48 9.57
CA ASN A 438 -20.17 -16.76 9.17
C ASN A 438 -19.75 -17.88 10.13
N SER A 439 -18.47 -17.91 10.54
CA SER A 439 -17.94 -18.91 11.47
C SER A 439 -18.60 -18.81 12.85
N LEU A 440 -18.86 -17.60 13.36
CA LEU A 440 -19.61 -17.37 14.60
C LEU A 440 -21.05 -17.87 14.49
N LYS A 441 -21.73 -17.59 13.38
CA LYS A 441 -23.10 -18.05 13.14
C LYS A 441 -23.17 -19.57 13.07
N CYS A 442 -22.27 -20.20 12.33
CA CYS A 442 -22.13 -21.66 12.27
C CYS A 442 -21.88 -22.23 13.66
N HIS A 443 -21.00 -21.63 14.46
CA HIS A 443 -20.76 -22.06 15.85
C HIS A 443 -22.02 -21.99 16.71
N GLY A 444 -22.81 -20.91 16.59
CA GLY A 444 -24.11 -20.80 17.25
C GLY A 444 -25.11 -21.88 16.83
N GLU A 445 -25.10 -22.28 15.55
CA GLU A 445 -25.90 -23.42 15.05
C GLU A 445 -25.40 -24.76 15.61
N SER A 446 -24.09 -24.97 15.69
CA SER A 446 -23.48 -26.16 16.30
C SER A 446 -23.83 -26.30 17.78
N VAL A 447 -23.93 -25.17 18.50
CA VAL A 447 -24.39 -25.14 19.90
C VAL A 447 -25.87 -25.53 20.01
N LYS A 448 -26.73 -25.12 19.05
CA LYS A 448 -28.13 -25.59 18.99
C LYS A 448 -28.22 -27.10 18.80
N LEU A 449 -27.40 -27.66 17.90
CA LEU A 449 -27.35 -29.10 17.66
C LEU A 449 -26.88 -29.86 18.90
N PHE A 450 -25.88 -29.34 19.62
CA PHE A 450 -25.43 -29.87 20.90
C PHE A 450 -26.56 -29.92 21.93
N ALA A 451 -27.33 -28.84 22.06
CA ALA A 451 -28.45 -28.76 22.99
C ALA A 451 -29.57 -29.76 22.66
N GLY A 452 -29.90 -29.94 21.36
CA GLY A 452 -31.02 -30.77 20.92
C GLY A 452 -30.75 -32.28 20.86
N GLN A 453 -29.52 -32.68 20.57
CA GLN A 453 -29.16 -34.11 20.41
C GLN A 453 -28.47 -34.70 21.65
N GLY A 454 -28.15 -33.87 22.65
CA GLY A 454 -27.26 -34.26 23.74
C GLY A 454 -25.85 -34.58 23.22
N ARG A 455 -25.08 -35.37 24.00
CA ARG A 455 -23.65 -35.71 23.80
C ARG A 455 -23.25 -36.36 22.46
N THR A 456 -24.13 -36.42 21.46
CA THR A 456 -23.85 -36.97 20.12
C THR A 456 -23.66 -35.91 19.03
N GLY A 457 -23.93 -34.62 19.30
CA GLY A 457 -23.86 -33.55 18.30
C GLY A 457 -22.44 -33.10 17.92
N TRP A 458 -21.45 -33.37 18.77
CA TRP A 458 -20.02 -33.14 18.52
C TRP A 458 -19.32 -34.46 18.79
N GLY A 459 -18.39 -34.88 17.93
CA GLY A 459 -17.74 -36.20 17.98
C GLY A 459 -17.32 -36.61 19.41
N ARG A 460 -17.48 -37.90 19.72
CA ARG A 460 -17.25 -38.49 21.06
C ARG A 460 -15.84 -38.18 21.60
N SER A 461 -15.67 -37.06 22.32
CA SER A 461 -14.48 -36.77 23.11
C SER A 461 -14.83 -36.74 24.60
N ALA A 462 -13.96 -37.33 25.42
CA ALA A 462 -14.16 -37.50 26.86
C ALA A 462 -14.17 -36.17 27.65
N SER A 463 -13.69 -35.07 27.07
CA SER A 463 -13.75 -33.72 27.65
C SER A 463 -15.17 -33.11 27.64
N VAL A 464 -16.05 -33.56 26.75
CA VAL A 464 -17.43 -33.07 26.56
C VAL A 464 -18.37 -33.53 27.69
N ALA A 465 -17.89 -34.37 28.63
CA ALA A 465 -18.72 -34.91 29.69
C ALA A 465 -19.24 -33.86 30.70
N ARG A 466 -18.63 -32.66 30.76
CA ARG A 466 -19.00 -31.57 31.70
C ARG A 466 -19.37 -30.24 31.03
N ASP A 467 -19.28 -30.16 29.71
CA ASP A 467 -19.51 -28.90 29.00
C ASP A 467 -21.01 -28.68 28.80
N THR A 468 -21.45 -27.50 29.23
CA THR A 468 -22.80 -26.97 29.16
C THR A 468 -22.88 -25.90 28.08
N VAL A 469 -24.05 -25.65 27.50
CA VAL A 469 -24.26 -24.61 26.49
C VAL A 469 -23.75 -23.25 26.99
N GLY A 470 -24.03 -22.90 28.25
CA GLY A 470 -23.50 -21.69 28.87
C GLY A 470 -21.97 -21.67 28.93
N SER A 471 -21.33 -22.75 29.38
CA SER A 471 -19.86 -22.81 29.48
C SER A 471 -19.15 -22.70 28.12
N LEU A 472 -19.74 -23.24 27.05
CA LEU A 472 -19.17 -23.15 25.69
C LEU A 472 -19.17 -21.69 25.21
N ALA A 473 -20.30 -20.99 25.37
CA ALA A 473 -20.44 -19.59 25.00
C ALA A 473 -19.50 -18.68 25.81
N VAL A 474 -19.44 -18.87 27.14
CA VAL A 474 -18.54 -18.11 28.02
C VAL A 474 -17.08 -18.28 27.61
N ARG A 475 -16.64 -19.51 27.31
CA ARG A 475 -15.25 -19.80 26.97
C ARG A 475 -14.82 -19.09 25.69
N LEU A 476 -15.66 -19.13 24.64
CA LEU A 476 -15.39 -18.43 23.38
C LEU A 476 -15.35 -16.91 23.57
N VAL A 477 -16.34 -16.32 24.27
CA VAL A 477 -16.40 -14.86 24.47
C VAL A 477 -15.26 -14.36 25.35
N ALA A 478 -14.88 -15.10 26.40
CA ALA A 478 -13.73 -14.76 27.24
C ALA A 478 -12.43 -14.72 26.42
N GLU A 479 -12.18 -15.75 25.61
CA GLU A 479 -10.97 -15.83 24.78
C GLU A 479 -10.92 -14.75 23.70
N LEU A 480 -12.06 -14.39 23.10
CA LEU A 480 -12.18 -13.25 22.18
C LEU A 480 -11.92 -11.91 22.88
N THR A 481 -12.41 -11.75 24.12
CA THR A 481 -12.18 -10.54 24.93
C THR A 481 -10.71 -10.40 25.31
N ASP A 482 -10.07 -11.49 25.72
CA ASP A 482 -8.63 -11.53 26.00
C ASP A 482 -7.82 -11.20 24.75
N THR A 483 -8.19 -11.78 23.60
CA THR A 483 -7.56 -11.50 22.30
C THR A 483 -7.72 -10.03 21.92
N ASN A 484 -8.89 -9.45 22.13
CA ASN A 484 -9.15 -8.03 21.89
C ASN A 484 -8.23 -7.15 22.76
N ALA A 485 -8.13 -7.45 24.06
CA ALA A 485 -7.32 -6.70 25.00
C ALA A 485 -5.81 -6.78 24.73
N MET A 486 -5.33 -7.93 24.22
CA MET A 486 -3.91 -8.13 23.89
C MET A 486 -3.50 -7.53 22.54
N SER A 487 -4.44 -7.34 21.61
CA SER A 487 -4.14 -6.93 20.24
C SER A 487 -4.09 -5.40 20.09
N PRO A 488 -2.95 -4.83 19.62
CA PRO A 488 -2.83 -3.39 19.41
C PRO A 488 -3.74 -2.87 18.29
N GLY A 489 -4.23 -3.75 17.41
CA GLY A 489 -5.15 -3.41 16.32
C GLY A 489 -6.53 -2.98 16.82
N PHE A 490 -7.00 -3.54 17.93
CA PHE A 490 -8.29 -3.16 18.52
C PHE A 490 -8.17 -1.99 19.50
N ALA A 491 -7.02 -1.82 20.16
CA ALA A 491 -6.82 -0.78 21.18
C ALA A 491 -6.60 0.63 20.61
N SER A 492 -5.97 0.76 19.43
CA SER A 492 -5.41 2.03 18.97
C SER A 492 -6.01 2.57 17.67
N THR A 493 -6.86 1.79 17.01
CA THR A 493 -7.20 2.03 15.60
C THR A 493 -8.66 1.73 15.33
N LYS A 494 -9.44 2.77 15.05
CA LYS A 494 -10.77 2.60 14.45
C LYS A 494 -10.60 2.01 13.05
N THR A 495 -11.42 1.04 12.67
CA THR A 495 -11.46 0.57 11.28
C THR A 495 -11.86 1.75 10.40
N THR A 496 -11.38 1.75 9.15
CA THR A 496 -11.86 2.73 8.16
C THR A 496 -13.32 2.47 7.75
N ASN A 497 -13.86 1.28 8.04
CA ASN A 497 -15.21 0.87 7.70
C ASN A 497 -16.03 0.52 8.96
N PRO A 498 -17.11 1.27 9.26
CA PRO A 498 -17.94 1.05 10.46
C PRO A 498 -18.62 -0.33 10.48
N ASP A 499 -18.95 -0.89 9.31
CA ASP A 499 -19.60 -2.21 9.22
C ASP A 499 -18.66 -3.33 9.70
N LEU A 500 -17.36 -3.22 9.40
CA LEU A 500 -16.35 -4.16 9.88
C LEU A 500 -16.13 -4.02 11.40
N GLU A 501 -16.24 -2.79 11.91
CA GLU A 501 -16.16 -2.48 13.33
C GLU A 501 -17.31 -3.12 14.11
N GLU A 502 -18.52 -3.11 13.54
CA GLU A 502 -19.68 -3.79 14.12
C GLU A 502 -19.50 -5.31 14.12
N ILE A 503 -19.13 -5.90 12.99
CA ILE A 503 -18.93 -7.35 12.85
C ILE A 503 -17.84 -7.89 13.80
N THR A 504 -16.76 -7.12 14.00
CA THR A 504 -15.62 -7.53 14.84
C THR A 504 -15.72 -7.01 16.28
N SER A 505 -16.86 -6.43 16.65
CA SER A 505 -17.14 -6.05 18.02
C SER A 505 -17.38 -7.29 18.90
N VAL A 506 -16.98 -7.19 20.17
CA VAL A 506 -17.33 -8.21 21.17
C VAL A 506 -18.86 -8.29 21.35
N ASP A 507 -19.57 -7.18 21.13
CA ASP A 507 -21.04 -7.13 21.13
C ASP A 507 -21.63 -8.11 20.11
N HIS A 508 -21.10 -8.15 18.89
CA HIS A 508 -21.56 -9.07 17.84
C HIS A 508 -21.27 -10.53 18.18
N ALA A 509 -20.09 -10.82 18.73
CA ALA A 509 -19.75 -12.15 19.20
C ALA A 509 -20.73 -12.65 20.28
N ILE A 510 -21.09 -11.78 21.24
CA ILE A 510 -22.09 -12.07 22.27
C ILE A 510 -23.48 -12.25 21.66
N ALA A 511 -23.87 -11.41 20.69
CA ALA A 511 -25.14 -11.55 20.00
C ALA A 511 -25.27 -12.94 19.34
N CYS A 512 -24.20 -13.42 18.67
CA CYS A 512 -24.15 -14.70 18.00
C CYS A 512 -24.04 -15.92 18.94
N THR A 513 -23.52 -15.74 20.16
CA THR A 513 -23.23 -16.85 21.08
C THR A 513 -24.13 -16.88 22.32
N PHE A 514 -24.25 -15.77 23.05
CA PHE A 514 -25.04 -15.68 24.28
C PHE A 514 -26.54 -15.69 23.99
N THR A 515 -27.00 -15.01 22.92
CA THR A 515 -28.44 -15.00 22.61
C THR A 515 -28.97 -16.42 22.37
N PRO A 516 -28.35 -17.27 21.53
CA PRO A 516 -28.73 -18.68 21.43
C PRO A 516 -28.57 -19.44 22.76
N ALA A 517 -27.47 -19.22 23.49
CA ALA A 517 -27.21 -19.93 24.75
C ALA A 517 -28.29 -19.67 25.82
N ILE A 518 -28.74 -18.42 25.97
CA ILE A 518 -29.82 -18.04 26.91
C ILE A 518 -31.13 -18.74 26.55
N HIS A 519 -31.44 -18.88 25.26
CA HIS A 519 -32.67 -19.55 24.83
C HIS A 519 -32.62 -21.06 25.07
N LEU A 520 -31.48 -21.68 24.76
CA LEU A 520 -31.29 -23.14 24.78
C LEU A 520 -30.98 -23.71 26.16
N THR A 521 -30.47 -22.90 27.09
CA THR A 521 -30.13 -23.42 28.42
C THR A 521 -31.37 -23.69 29.26
N ASP A 522 -31.35 -24.83 29.94
CA ASP A 522 -32.36 -25.25 30.91
C ASP A 522 -31.78 -25.33 32.34
N GLN A 523 -30.53 -24.89 32.53
CA GLN A 523 -29.81 -24.94 33.80
C GLN A 523 -29.64 -23.53 34.35
N ILE A 524 -29.91 -23.36 35.64
CA ILE A 524 -29.77 -22.06 36.31
C ILE A 524 -28.29 -21.65 36.39
N ASP A 525 -27.38 -22.59 36.63
CA ASP A 525 -25.95 -22.30 36.78
C ASP A 525 -25.30 -21.80 35.48
N ASP A 526 -25.82 -22.19 34.32
CA ASP A 526 -25.38 -21.67 33.02
C ASP A 526 -25.69 -20.18 32.86
N LEU A 527 -26.88 -19.77 33.31
CA LEU A 527 -27.28 -18.36 33.28
C LEU A 527 -26.42 -17.51 34.21
N LEU A 528 -26.01 -18.06 35.36
CA LEU A 528 -25.09 -17.39 36.27
C LEU A 528 -23.70 -17.22 35.63
N LYS A 529 -23.15 -18.28 35.01
CA LYS A 529 -21.87 -18.19 34.29
C LYS A 529 -21.91 -17.14 33.18
N LEU A 530 -23.01 -17.08 32.43
CA LEU A 530 -23.20 -16.05 31.38
C LEU A 530 -23.25 -14.64 31.98
N ARG A 531 -23.93 -14.47 33.12
CA ARG A 531 -23.99 -13.19 33.84
C ARG A 531 -22.62 -12.74 34.35
N ASP A 532 -21.87 -13.65 34.95
CA ASP A 532 -20.55 -13.39 35.49
C ASP A 532 -19.59 -12.97 34.36
N CYS A 533 -19.59 -13.73 33.25
CA CYS A 533 -18.81 -13.38 32.08
C CYS A 533 -19.19 -12.00 31.51
N LEU A 534 -20.49 -11.70 31.40
CA LEU A 534 -20.97 -10.40 30.93
C LEU A 534 -20.54 -9.23 31.85
N SER A 535 -20.39 -9.51 33.14
CA SER A 535 -19.91 -8.54 34.12
C SER A 535 -18.41 -8.26 33.97
N ASP A 536 -17.63 -9.29 33.64
CA ASP A 536 -16.17 -9.22 33.48
C ASP A 536 -15.72 -8.54 32.18
N VAL A 537 -16.55 -8.61 31.12
CA VAL A 537 -16.22 -7.99 29.83
C VAL A 537 -16.41 -6.47 29.90
N LYS A 538 -15.30 -5.73 29.73
CA LYS A 538 -15.26 -4.25 29.82
C LYS A 538 -15.48 -3.51 28.50
N VAL A 539 -15.38 -4.20 27.38
CA VAL A 539 -15.37 -3.60 26.02
C VAL A 539 -16.79 -3.46 25.43
N ILE A 540 -17.80 -4.00 26.11
CA ILE A 540 -19.19 -4.02 25.65
C ILE A 540 -19.84 -2.64 25.79
N ARG A 541 -20.71 -2.29 24.84
CA ARG A 541 -21.57 -1.09 24.95
C ARG A 541 -22.60 -1.27 26.07
N GLU A 542 -22.72 -0.28 26.96
CA GLU A 542 -23.64 -0.34 28.12
C GLU A 542 -25.10 -0.67 27.73
N GLU A 543 -25.59 -0.15 26.59
CA GLU A 543 -26.93 -0.46 26.08
C GLU A 543 -27.09 -1.95 25.73
N CYS A 544 -26.06 -2.55 25.11
CA CYS A 544 -26.04 -3.97 24.75
C CYS A 544 -25.93 -4.84 26.00
N LYS A 545 -25.08 -4.44 26.96
CA LYS A 545 -24.93 -5.13 28.26
C LYS A 545 -26.25 -5.23 29.00
N ALA A 546 -26.94 -4.10 29.19
CA ALA A 546 -28.22 -4.05 29.89
C ALA A 546 -29.27 -4.97 29.24
N LYS A 547 -29.32 -5.00 27.90
CA LYS A 547 -30.24 -5.88 27.15
C LYS A 547 -29.98 -7.37 27.43
N TRP A 548 -28.73 -7.81 27.50
CA TRP A 548 -28.43 -9.21 27.79
C TRP A 548 -28.60 -9.56 29.26
N GLU A 549 -28.27 -8.65 30.19
CA GLU A 549 -28.57 -8.82 31.62
C GLU A 549 -30.08 -9.00 31.84
N GLU A 550 -30.92 -8.18 31.20
CA GLU A 550 -32.37 -8.30 31.27
C GLU A 550 -32.85 -9.65 30.71
N ASN A 551 -32.30 -10.11 29.57
CA ASN A 551 -32.66 -11.40 28.99
C ASN A 551 -32.27 -12.58 29.90
N ILE A 552 -31.09 -12.51 30.52
CA ILE A 552 -30.61 -13.50 31.49
C ILE A 552 -31.54 -13.53 32.71
N ASP A 553 -31.84 -12.36 33.29
CA ASP A 553 -32.72 -12.26 34.47
C ASP A 553 -34.15 -12.75 34.17
N ASN A 554 -34.68 -12.45 32.99
CA ASN A 554 -35.99 -12.95 32.55
C ASN A 554 -36.02 -14.47 32.38
N LYS A 555 -34.99 -15.07 31.75
CA LYS A 555 -34.89 -16.53 31.61
C LYS A 555 -34.66 -17.20 32.97
N PHE A 556 -33.83 -16.60 33.82
CA PHE A 556 -33.56 -17.06 35.18
C PHE A 556 -34.85 -17.15 36.00
N LYS A 557 -35.66 -16.09 35.99
CA LYS A 557 -36.96 -16.06 36.66
C LYS A 557 -37.89 -17.18 36.18
N ARG A 558 -37.99 -17.39 34.86
CA ARG A 558 -38.83 -18.46 34.28
C ARG A 558 -38.36 -19.87 34.68
N LEU A 559 -37.06 -20.13 34.66
CA LEU A 559 -36.52 -21.44 35.08
C LEU A 559 -36.74 -21.67 36.58
N LYS A 560 -36.56 -20.62 37.39
CA LYS A 560 -36.81 -20.66 38.83
C LYS A 560 -38.28 -20.99 39.13
N GLU A 561 -39.21 -20.24 38.54
CA GLU A 561 -40.66 -20.46 38.68
C GLU A 561 -41.06 -21.86 38.19
N GLY A 562 -40.56 -22.29 37.02
CA GLY A 562 -40.85 -23.62 36.49
C GLY A 562 -40.31 -24.77 37.37
N LEU A 563 -39.17 -24.58 38.02
CA LEU A 563 -38.60 -25.58 38.94
C LEU A 563 -39.41 -25.65 40.24
N VAL A 564 -39.79 -24.50 40.79
CA VAL A 564 -40.69 -24.42 41.96
C VAL A 564 -42.02 -25.11 41.64
N ASP A 565 -42.67 -24.75 40.52
CA ASP A 565 -43.94 -25.33 40.10
C ASP A 565 -43.86 -26.84 39.91
N LYS A 566 -42.77 -27.35 39.30
CA LYS A 566 -42.54 -28.79 39.13
C LYS A 566 -42.46 -29.52 40.47
N VAL A 567 -41.72 -28.97 41.44
CA VAL A 567 -41.56 -29.57 42.78
C VAL A 567 -42.86 -29.47 43.57
N VAL A 568 -43.52 -28.30 43.59
CA VAL A 568 -44.80 -28.09 44.27
C VAL A 568 -45.86 -29.02 43.71
N LYS A 569 -45.99 -29.14 42.39
CA LYS A 569 -46.92 -30.08 41.75
C LYS A 569 -46.62 -31.52 42.16
N GLY A 570 -45.35 -31.93 42.16
CA GLY A 570 -44.96 -33.27 42.61
C GLY A 570 -45.29 -33.53 44.09
N ILE A 571 -45.14 -32.54 44.96
CA ILE A 571 -45.54 -32.63 46.38
C ILE A 571 -47.06 -32.74 46.49
N MET A 572 -47.81 -31.86 45.83
CA MET A 572 -49.27 -31.83 45.87
C MET A 572 -49.91 -33.10 45.29
N GLU A 573 -49.31 -33.71 44.27
CA GLU A 573 -49.72 -35.01 43.71
C GLU A 573 -49.45 -36.15 44.68
N LYS A 574 -48.26 -36.21 45.29
CA LYS A 574 -47.90 -37.24 46.28
C LYS A 574 -48.82 -37.25 47.50
N VAL A 575 -49.21 -36.07 47.95
CA VAL A 575 -50.11 -35.89 49.09
C VAL A 575 -51.59 -36.11 48.69
N GLY A 576 -51.92 -35.95 47.42
CA GLY A 576 -53.30 -36.07 46.90
C GLY A 576 -54.12 -34.77 46.98
N LEU A 577 -53.54 -33.66 47.48
CA LEU A 577 -54.18 -32.34 47.49
C LEU A 577 -54.39 -31.77 46.09
N ALA A 578 -53.53 -32.11 45.12
CA ALA A 578 -53.69 -31.69 43.73
C ALA A 578 -55.06 -32.11 43.15
N SER A 579 -55.49 -33.33 43.46
CA SER A 579 -56.78 -33.85 43.01
C SER A 579 -57.99 -33.26 43.75
N ILE A 580 -57.79 -32.73 44.97
CA ILE A 580 -58.83 -31.97 45.68
C ILE A 580 -58.98 -30.60 45.01
N LEU A 581 -57.86 -29.89 44.83
CA LEU A 581 -57.84 -28.56 44.19
C LEU A 581 -58.43 -28.59 42.77
N ALA A 582 -58.14 -29.62 41.96
CA ALA A 582 -58.70 -29.74 40.62
C ALA A 582 -60.23 -29.99 40.60
N LEU A 583 -60.76 -30.74 41.58
CA LEU A 583 -62.20 -30.92 41.74
C LEU A 583 -62.88 -29.64 42.26
N MET A 584 -62.13 -28.79 42.96
CA MET A 584 -62.62 -27.52 43.49
C MET A 584 -62.68 -26.40 42.45
N GLU A 585 -61.76 -26.38 41.48
CA GLU A 585 -61.76 -25.36 40.41
C GLU A 585 -62.99 -25.46 39.48
N GLY A 586 -63.70 -26.59 39.46
CA GLY A 586 -64.94 -26.79 38.71
C GLY A 586 -66.24 -26.51 39.48
N LEU A 587 -66.16 -25.97 40.71
CA LEU A 587 -67.32 -25.63 41.53
C LEU A 587 -67.82 -24.23 41.18
N GLU A 588 -68.87 -24.14 40.35
CA GLU A 588 -69.45 -22.83 40.03
C GLU A 588 -70.50 -22.35 41.05
N ASP A 589 -71.20 -23.25 41.78
CA ASP A 589 -72.22 -22.86 42.80
C ASP A 589 -72.65 -24.01 43.77
N ALA A 590 -71.88 -25.10 43.88
CA ALA A 590 -72.26 -26.29 44.67
C ALA A 590 -71.48 -26.41 45.99
N THR A 591 -72.13 -26.87 47.07
CA THR A 591 -71.44 -27.24 48.32
C THR A 591 -70.53 -28.45 48.11
N MET A 592 -69.30 -28.41 48.62
CA MET A 592 -68.27 -29.43 48.35
C MET A 592 -68.72 -30.86 48.69
N VAL A 593 -69.48 -31.06 49.77
CA VAL A 593 -70.07 -32.36 50.17
C VAL A 593 -70.89 -33.03 49.05
N THR A 594 -71.50 -32.26 48.16
CA THR A 594 -72.40 -32.78 47.12
C THR A 594 -71.68 -33.32 45.88
N VAL A 595 -70.38 -33.09 45.77
CA VAL A 595 -69.56 -33.52 44.64
C VAL A 595 -68.85 -34.84 44.95
N VAL A 596 -69.01 -35.82 44.06
CA VAL A 596 -68.36 -37.14 44.17
C VAL A 596 -66.84 -36.97 44.22
N GLY A 597 -66.22 -37.45 45.30
CA GLY A 597 -64.78 -37.32 45.54
C GLY A 597 -64.37 -36.20 46.51
N LEU A 598 -65.30 -35.29 46.86
CA LEU A 598 -65.14 -34.27 47.91
C LEU A 598 -65.94 -34.61 49.20
N GLU A 599 -66.25 -35.89 49.40
CA GLU A 599 -66.87 -36.37 50.63
C GLU A 599 -65.92 -36.20 51.84
N GLU A 600 -66.49 -36.01 53.03
CA GLU A 600 -65.75 -35.79 54.28
C GLU A 600 -64.66 -36.85 54.51
N ALA A 601 -64.99 -38.13 54.31
CA ALA A 601 -64.06 -39.24 54.49
C ALA A 601 -62.85 -39.19 53.53
N ASN A 602 -63.06 -38.69 52.30
CA ASN A 602 -62.01 -38.60 51.29
C ASN A 602 -61.09 -37.40 51.52
N ILE A 603 -61.64 -36.25 51.92
CA ILE A 603 -60.86 -35.06 52.27
C ILE A 603 -60.08 -35.29 53.56
N ALA A 604 -60.72 -35.80 54.62
CA ALA A 604 -60.08 -36.13 55.88
C ALA A 604 -58.92 -37.13 55.70
N LYS A 605 -59.10 -38.15 54.85
CA LYS A 605 -58.03 -39.11 54.52
C LYS A 605 -56.85 -38.46 53.81
N ARG A 606 -57.09 -37.58 52.83
CA ARG A 606 -56.02 -36.87 52.10
C ARG A 606 -55.30 -35.84 52.98
N LEU A 607 -56.02 -35.16 53.87
CA LEU A 607 -55.43 -34.27 54.87
C LEU A 607 -54.60 -35.04 55.90
N ALA A 608 -55.03 -36.23 56.33
CA ALA A 608 -54.21 -37.09 57.18
C ALA A 608 -52.89 -37.49 56.50
N VAL A 609 -52.92 -37.77 55.19
CA VAL A 609 -51.70 -38.00 54.39
C VAL A 609 -50.83 -36.73 54.35
N PHE A 610 -51.42 -35.55 54.16
CA PHE A 610 -50.70 -34.28 54.19
C PHE A 610 -50.01 -34.03 55.53
N TYR A 611 -50.71 -34.19 56.64
CA TYR A 611 -50.12 -33.97 57.96
C TYR A 611 -49.02 -34.99 58.29
N SER A 612 -49.18 -36.25 57.85
CA SER A 612 -48.11 -37.24 57.95
C SER A 612 -46.88 -36.87 57.11
N PHE A 613 -47.10 -36.19 55.98
CA PHE A 613 -46.04 -35.67 55.13
C PHE A 613 -45.38 -34.43 55.73
N LEU A 614 -46.13 -33.52 56.37
CA LEU A 614 -45.57 -32.39 57.12
C LEU A 614 -44.65 -32.85 58.27
N ALA A 615 -45.03 -33.90 58.98
CA ALA A 615 -44.24 -34.46 60.08
C ALA A 615 -42.88 -35.04 59.63
N ASN A 616 -42.75 -35.45 58.37
CA ASN A 616 -41.51 -35.97 57.77
C ASN A 616 -41.23 -35.29 56.43
N PHE A 617 -41.33 -33.96 56.37
CA PHE A 617 -41.23 -33.22 55.12
C PHE A 617 -39.82 -33.40 54.52
N PRO A 618 -39.67 -34.04 53.35
CA PRO A 618 -38.38 -34.12 52.69
C PRO A 618 -38.04 -32.74 52.15
N ILE A 619 -37.08 -32.06 52.79
CA ILE A 619 -36.57 -30.77 52.31
C ILE A 619 -36.09 -30.98 50.85
N PRO A 620 -36.63 -30.23 49.87
CA PRO A 620 -36.15 -30.33 48.50
C PRO A 620 -34.68 -29.92 48.44
N ASP A 621 -33.79 -30.85 48.08
CA ASP A 621 -32.36 -30.58 48.16
C ASP A 621 -31.89 -29.66 47.03
N PHE A 622 -32.45 -29.84 45.83
CA PHE A 622 -32.07 -29.16 44.58
C PHE A 622 -30.60 -29.38 44.17
N ASP A 623 -29.92 -30.37 44.77
CA ASP A 623 -28.50 -30.66 44.59
C ASP A 623 -28.14 -31.09 43.16
N ASP A 624 -29.10 -31.68 42.44
CA ASP A 624 -28.91 -32.13 41.06
C ASP A 624 -29.26 -31.03 40.03
N GLU A 625 -29.89 -29.93 40.46
CA GLU A 625 -30.42 -28.88 39.58
C GLU A 625 -29.72 -27.52 39.73
N VAL A 626 -29.16 -27.21 40.90
CA VAL A 626 -28.52 -25.91 41.19
C VAL A 626 -27.33 -26.06 42.13
N ASP A 627 -26.14 -25.67 41.65
CA ASP A 627 -24.92 -25.65 42.46
C ASP A 627 -24.96 -24.60 43.58
N SER A 628 -25.50 -23.40 43.28
CA SER A 628 -25.51 -22.25 44.19
C SER A 628 -26.35 -22.50 45.46
N THR A 629 -25.69 -22.48 46.63
CA THR A 629 -26.35 -22.65 47.94
C THR A 629 -27.37 -21.54 48.24
N VAL A 630 -27.08 -20.30 47.84
CA VAL A 630 -27.96 -19.14 48.06
C VAL A 630 -29.26 -19.31 47.29
N ILE A 631 -29.18 -19.77 46.04
CA ILE A 631 -30.36 -19.98 45.19
C ILE A 631 -31.18 -21.17 45.68
N ARG A 632 -30.52 -22.26 46.13
CA ARG A 632 -31.21 -23.41 46.75
C ARG A 632 -32.04 -22.99 47.96
N VAL A 633 -31.51 -22.13 48.84
CA VAL A 633 -32.26 -21.59 49.99
C VAL A 633 -33.47 -20.78 49.53
N GLN A 634 -33.31 -19.92 48.52
CA GLN A 634 -34.43 -19.15 47.96
C GLN A 634 -35.52 -20.04 47.35
N LEU A 635 -35.13 -21.06 46.58
CA LEU A 635 -36.06 -22.03 45.98
C LEU A 635 -36.85 -22.80 47.04
N ARG A 636 -36.17 -23.28 48.10
CA ARG A 636 -36.83 -23.95 49.24
C ARG A 636 -37.87 -23.04 49.89
N GLY A 637 -37.51 -21.79 50.15
CA GLY A 637 -38.43 -20.80 50.71
C GLY A 637 -39.65 -20.54 49.82
N GLU A 638 -39.48 -20.51 48.50
CA GLU A 638 -40.58 -20.33 47.54
C GLU A 638 -41.47 -21.56 47.43
N VAL A 639 -40.90 -22.78 47.43
CA VAL A 639 -41.69 -24.03 47.47
C VAL A 639 -42.56 -24.08 48.72
N VAL A 640 -42.01 -23.75 49.89
CA VAL A 640 -42.78 -23.72 51.14
C VAL A 640 -43.96 -22.75 51.02
N LYS A 641 -43.72 -21.53 50.53
CA LYS A 641 -44.77 -20.51 50.36
C LYS A 641 -45.89 -20.98 49.42
N GLU A 642 -45.56 -21.57 48.28
CA GLU A 642 -46.58 -22.04 47.33
C GLU A 642 -47.30 -23.31 47.83
N VAL A 643 -46.63 -24.19 48.60
CA VAL A 643 -47.29 -25.33 49.26
C VAL A 643 -48.29 -24.84 50.31
N VAL A 644 -47.90 -23.89 51.16
CA VAL A 644 -48.78 -23.28 52.17
C VAL A 644 -49.98 -22.62 51.50
N LYS A 645 -49.77 -21.90 50.39
CA LYS A 645 -50.84 -21.27 49.61
C LYS A 645 -51.80 -22.29 49.00
N GLY A 646 -51.29 -23.41 48.48
CA GLY A 646 -52.12 -24.52 48.00
C GLY A 646 -52.97 -25.13 49.11
N TYR A 647 -52.39 -25.35 50.29
CA TYR A 647 -53.14 -25.81 51.46
C TYR A 647 -54.17 -24.80 51.96
N ARG A 648 -53.80 -23.51 52.02
CA ARG A 648 -54.68 -22.39 52.42
C ARG A 648 -55.94 -22.36 51.57
N LYS A 649 -55.82 -22.51 50.24
CA LYS A 649 -56.98 -22.64 49.34
C LYS A 649 -57.90 -23.81 49.69
N VAL A 650 -57.34 -24.97 50.06
CA VAL A 650 -58.14 -26.13 50.48
C VAL A 650 -58.83 -25.85 51.83
N ALA A 651 -58.09 -25.31 52.80
CA ALA A 651 -58.60 -25.01 54.14
C ALA A 651 -59.72 -23.95 54.11
N ASP A 652 -59.50 -22.84 53.39
CA ASP A 652 -60.46 -21.73 53.27
C ASP A 652 -61.76 -22.23 52.61
N MET A 653 -61.67 -22.99 51.52
CA MET A 653 -62.85 -23.52 50.83
C MET A 653 -63.60 -24.58 51.64
N VAL A 654 -62.89 -25.43 52.39
CA VAL A 654 -63.51 -26.38 53.32
C VAL A 654 -64.29 -25.65 54.42
N GLN A 655 -63.82 -24.49 54.87
CA GLN A 655 -64.48 -23.67 55.88
C GLN A 655 -65.64 -22.84 55.31
N GLU A 656 -65.49 -22.26 54.12
CA GLU A 656 -66.46 -21.32 53.53
C GLU A 656 -67.55 -22.01 52.69
N GLN A 657 -67.20 -23.06 51.93
CA GLN A 657 -68.07 -23.73 50.95
C GLN A 657 -68.22 -25.24 51.18
N GLY A 658 -67.63 -25.75 52.27
CA GLY A 658 -67.57 -27.18 52.56
C GLY A 658 -68.92 -27.84 52.85
N GLY A 659 -69.73 -27.25 53.73
CA GLY A 659 -71.00 -27.83 54.17
C GLY A 659 -70.87 -29.05 55.12
N TYR A 660 -69.69 -29.28 55.69
CA TYR A 660 -69.40 -30.38 56.62
C TYR A 660 -69.82 -30.04 58.06
N GLN A 661 -70.25 -31.03 58.85
CA GLN A 661 -70.75 -30.81 60.21
C GLN A 661 -69.64 -30.74 61.28
N ASP A 662 -68.50 -31.40 61.08
CA ASP A 662 -67.43 -31.52 62.07
C ASP A 662 -66.02 -31.31 61.47
N VAL A 663 -65.82 -30.13 60.85
CA VAL A 663 -64.54 -29.78 60.19
C VAL A 663 -63.35 -29.80 61.16
N LEU A 664 -63.57 -29.47 62.43
CA LEU A 664 -62.50 -29.33 63.44
C LEU A 664 -61.90 -30.66 63.89
N SER A 665 -62.57 -31.80 63.66
CA SER A 665 -62.04 -33.12 64.06
C SER A 665 -60.97 -33.66 63.11
N TRP A 666 -60.90 -33.15 61.88
CA TRP A 666 -59.95 -33.59 60.86
C TRP A 666 -59.13 -32.48 60.20
N LEU A 667 -59.54 -31.21 60.30
CA LEU A 667 -58.70 -30.06 59.93
C LEU A 667 -57.82 -29.65 61.14
N LEU A 668 -56.71 -30.38 61.32
CA LEU A 668 -55.87 -30.30 62.53
C LEU A 668 -55.00 -29.04 62.65
N HIS A 669 -54.61 -28.43 61.54
CA HIS A 669 -53.68 -27.30 61.52
C HIS A 669 -54.29 -26.10 60.79
N SER A 670 -54.11 -24.90 61.30
CA SER A 670 -54.43 -23.69 60.54
C SER A 670 -53.37 -23.47 59.44
N PRO A 671 -53.68 -22.68 58.39
CA PRO A 671 -52.69 -22.32 57.37
C PRO A 671 -51.40 -21.71 57.95
N ASP A 672 -51.52 -20.95 59.04
CA ASP A 672 -50.38 -20.31 59.72
C ASP A 672 -49.58 -21.34 60.56
N ASP A 673 -50.24 -22.37 61.11
CA ASP A 673 -49.55 -23.49 61.77
C ASP A 673 -48.75 -24.32 60.75
N VAL A 674 -49.31 -24.54 59.55
CA VAL A 674 -48.62 -25.26 58.46
C VAL A 674 -47.42 -24.47 57.96
N GLU A 675 -47.52 -23.14 57.86
CA GLU A 675 -46.38 -22.26 57.53
C GLU A 675 -45.28 -22.36 58.61
N ALA A 676 -45.64 -22.28 59.90
CA ALA A 676 -44.69 -22.41 60.99
C ALA A 676 -43.99 -23.78 61.04
N LEU A 677 -44.70 -24.85 60.68
CA LEU A 677 -44.15 -26.21 60.61
C LEU A 677 -43.19 -26.43 59.43
N LEU A 678 -43.35 -25.67 58.34
CA LEU A 678 -42.53 -25.78 57.12
C LEU A 678 -41.38 -24.76 57.07
N CYS A 679 -41.42 -23.69 57.86
CA CYS A 679 -40.42 -22.62 57.88
C CYS A 679 -39.23 -22.85 58.84
N VAL A 680 -38.90 -24.10 59.18
CA VAL A 680 -37.75 -24.45 60.05
C VAL A 680 -36.43 -24.50 59.29
#